data_AF-A0A9W5TNP5-F1
#
_entry.id   AF-A0A9W5TNP5-F1
#
_cell.length_a   1.000
_cell.length_b   1.000
_cell.length_c   1.000
_cell.angle_alpha   90.00
_cell.angle_beta   90.00
_cell.angle_gamma   90.00
#
_symmetry.space_group_name_H-M   'P 1'
#
loop_
_entity.id
_entity.type
_entity.pdbx_description
1 polymer ?
#
loop_
_entity_poly.entity_id
_entity_poly.type
_entity_poly.pdbx_seq_one_letter_code
_entity_poly.pdbx_strand_id
1 'polypeptide(L)'
;MADDDVTDVARILIEDGPLSKDDIVARLQAEGVPDAVKVATAGLAETDHPVVDLNDGRWVWQPYVVLGRILTHRVDAEEVTADALVVDPDLDPITGLCHHSRFQRLADGSAVSLAMPGWDDDLLLERGISPESVPESGVLLLKPGTLRALKIADGDLVGVRLSAAGVSLERVETTRPATDVGATLAESLPADEPSFLGSTVLELCVANPLLFTEPMPPLTDIVESQGLVRRYGMVARPDFDFDQWRFERDCDRLALRHDIEPDDALALRTLMTIYDQMSDMLTQLVEVPDEPVEDDAPTADDSGYGDLIAEFGAALAEPLLAELFRNETVGHGGSPAALGLFAETLEPQVPRSARVALRWLRAVALELTGQIEEAEQEYLAAESMDTEWPLTLFDLARFASDRGDAERALALLRRAGTEPDHPLTQLLEQHRPAPRDDLGRNDTCWCGSGRKYKKCHLGREQLPLADRVGWLYFKACQYVFVTPWRELFIDVADVRDAYLGEDDELPEDPLFIDAVLFEGGAFADFLATRGVLLPDDERLLAEQWQLSPRSLFEVQEVESGRRVQVRDVRTGDVYDVHERTASRQLRPGQLICTRVAPAPETYEFFGGIEPVALHERDQLIDVLDSDPDPVDLVEFLSRRFAPPTMVNTEGDLLTLCEATVRVNADIEPLLDNAYDRVEEDTPAWLDHVMTHGNSHISATLTLDGDRLAVQTNSERRMDRVLAAIADLDPSMTVLDDVRRPLSDTADVAELASTMPGSAPSGVDRDDPAVVAAMDEAIRRYEAAWLDEPIPALDGYTPRQAADDPTRRGDLIALLDTFPVLEGAVGMDAERLRAALGLAEPGP
;
A
#
# COMPACT_ATOMS: atom_id res chain seq x y z
N MET A 1 -6.18 33.07 -16.46
CA MET A 1 -5.32 32.13 -15.72
C MET A 1 -4.23 32.99 -15.10
N ALA A 2 -4.21 33.14 -13.77
CA ALA A 2 -3.11 33.82 -13.08
C ALA A 2 -1.91 32.85 -13.01
N ASP A 3 -0.70 33.40 -13.15
CA ASP A 3 0.55 32.72 -13.54
C ASP A 3 1.25 31.93 -12.41
N ASP A 4 0.82 32.03 -11.16
CA ASP A 4 1.67 31.69 -10.00
C ASP A 4 1.64 30.21 -9.55
N ASP A 5 1.12 29.27 -10.36
CA ASP A 5 0.98 27.85 -9.97
C ASP A 5 1.23 26.87 -11.15
N VAL A 6 2.06 27.28 -12.10
CA VAL A 6 2.36 26.50 -13.32
C VAL A 6 3.76 25.88 -13.16
N THR A 7 3.83 24.54 -13.11
CA THR A 7 5.11 23.82 -13.05
C THR A 7 5.99 24.16 -14.26
N ASP A 8 7.31 23.95 -14.14
CA ASP A 8 8.23 24.19 -15.26
C ASP A 8 7.84 23.43 -16.53
N VAL A 9 7.37 22.18 -16.36
CA VAL A 9 6.86 21.36 -17.47
C VAL A 9 5.60 21.97 -18.08
N ALA A 10 4.65 22.42 -17.27
CA ALA A 10 3.44 23.05 -17.75
C ALA A 10 3.74 24.35 -18.51
N ARG A 11 4.68 25.18 -18.02
CA ARG A 11 5.12 26.40 -18.73
C ARG A 11 5.72 26.04 -20.09
N ILE A 12 6.63 25.07 -20.15
CA ILE A 12 7.25 24.63 -21.41
C ILE A 12 6.17 24.16 -22.40
N LEU A 13 5.23 23.32 -21.97
CA LEU A 13 4.15 22.82 -22.83
C LEU A 13 3.17 23.91 -23.29
N ILE A 14 2.97 24.96 -22.50
CA ILE A 14 2.16 26.13 -22.89
C ILE A 14 2.91 27.01 -23.91
N GLU A 15 4.21 27.25 -23.69
CA GLU A 15 5.04 28.13 -24.51
C GLU A 15 5.42 27.52 -25.85
N ASP A 16 5.92 26.28 -25.82
CA ASP A 16 6.50 25.58 -26.97
C ASP A 16 5.48 24.68 -27.69
N GLY A 17 4.34 24.40 -27.04
CA GLY A 17 3.31 23.48 -27.54
C GLY A 17 3.66 22.01 -27.26
N PRO A 18 3.09 21.06 -28.02
CA PRO A 18 3.33 19.64 -27.78
C PRO A 18 4.77 19.23 -28.03
N LEU A 19 5.38 18.57 -27.05
CA LEU A 19 6.78 18.12 -27.08
C LEU A 19 6.91 16.68 -26.59
N SER A 20 7.92 15.96 -27.10
CA SER A 20 8.28 14.65 -26.54
C SER A 20 8.90 14.81 -25.15
N LYS A 21 8.87 13.75 -24.33
CA LYS A 21 9.55 13.76 -23.01
C LYS A 21 11.02 14.15 -23.12
N ASP A 22 11.72 13.65 -24.14
CA ASP A 22 13.14 13.96 -24.37
C ASP A 22 13.36 15.45 -24.70
N ASP A 23 12.48 16.07 -25.48
CA ASP A 23 12.56 17.50 -25.80
C ASP A 23 12.27 18.37 -24.58
N ILE A 24 11.32 17.96 -23.72
CA ILE A 24 11.03 18.64 -22.45
C ILE A 24 12.25 18.57 -21.52
N VAL A 25 12.87 17.40 -21.39
CA VAL A 25 14.12 17.22 -20.62
C VAL A 25 15.22 18.12 -21.17
N ALA A 26 15.41 18.15 -22.50
CA ALA A 26 16.41 19.01 -23.12
C ALA A 26 16.15 20.50 -22.87
N ARG A 27 14.88 20.92 -22.86
CA ARG A 27 14.46 22.30 -22.57
C ARG A 27 14.73 22.70 -21.13
N LEU A 28 14.38 21.83 -20.17
CA LEU A 28 14.67 22.00 -18.74
C LEU A 28 16.18 22.08 -18.48
N GLN A 29 16.98 21.22 -19.12
CA GLN A 29 18.44 21.27 -19.03
C GLN A 29 19.01 22.58 -19.56
N ALA A 30 18.47 23.09 -20.68
CA ALA A 30 18.89 24.36 -21.25
C ALA A 30 18.59 25.56 -20.33
N GLU A 31 17.56 25.45 -19.48
CA GLU A 31 17.19 26.45 -18.47
C GLU A 31 17.94 26.28 -17.13
N GLY A 32 18.78 25.25 -17.01
CA GLY A 32 19.60 25.01 -15.83
C GLY A 32 18.85 24.33 -14.68
N VAL A 33 17.73 23.67 -14.95
CA VAL A 33 16.96 22.93 -13.94
C VAL A 33 17.76 21.68 -13.51
N PRO A 34 18.05 21.52 -12.21
CA PRO A 34 18.74 20.33 -11.70
C PRO A 34 17.84 19.10 -11.83
N ASP A 35 18.45 17.96 -12.19
CA ASP A 35 17.75 16.68 -12.37
C ASP A 35 16.51 16.77 -13.30
N ALA A 36 16.72 17.35 -14.48
CA ALA A 36 15.68 17.57 -15.48
C ALA A 36 14.88 16.31 -15.86
N VAL A 37 15.46 15.12 -15.76
CA VAL A 37 14.76 13.85 -16.04
C VAL A 37 13.72 13.57 -14.95
N LYS A 38 14.10 13.73 -13.68
CA LYS A 38 13.18 13.58 -12.55
C LYS A 38 12.08 14.64 -12.60
N VAL A 39 12.44 15.90 -12.84
CA VAL A 39 11.48 17.01 -12.96
C VAL A 39 10.50 16.78 -14.12
N ALA A 40 10.98 16.36 -15.29
CA ALA A 40 10.11 16.03 -16.42
C ALA A 40 9.19 14.84 -16.09
N THR A 41 9.70 13.81 -15.42
CA THR A 41 8.90 12.62 -15.06
C THR A 41 7.80 12.98 -14.07
N ALA A 42 8.11 13.74 -13.02
CA ALA A 42 7.10 14.21 -12.06
C ALA A 42 6.10 15.17 -12.72
N GLY A 43 6.59 16.11 -13.53
CA GLY A 43 5.72 17.08 -14.22
C GLY A 43 4.83 16.48 -15.31
N LEU A 44 5.12 15.26 -15.76
CA LEU A 44 4.31 14.49 -16.72
C LEU A 44 3.41 13.43 -16.05
N ALA A 45 3.33 13.40 -14.71
CA ALA A 45 2.42 12.50 -14.00
C ALA A 45 0.97 12.99 -14.12
N GLU A 46 0.15 12.31 -14.93
CA GLU A 46 -1.25 12.67 -15.20
C GLU A 46 -2.14 12.66 -13.95
N THR A 47 -1.78 11.91 -12.91
CA THR A 47 -2.48 11.90 -11.61
C THR A 47 -2.36 13.24 -10.90
N ASP A 48 -1.21 13.90 -11.04
CA ASP A 48 -0.86 15.10 -10.28
C ASP A 48 -1.10 16.37 -11.09
N HIS A 49 -1.01 16.26 -12.41
CA HIS A 49 -1.04 17.38 -13.33
C HIS A 49 -1.96 17.11 -14.54
N PRO A 50 -2.68 18.13 -15.04
CA PRO A 50 -3.56 18.01 -16.21
C PRO A 50 -2.76 18.03 -17.52
N VAL A 51 -1.85 17.07 -17.66
CA VAL A 51 -1.08 16.76 -18.85
C VAL A 51 -1.66 15.52 -19.52
N VAL A 52 -1.49 15.40 -20.84
CA VAL A 52 -1.98 14.25 -21.61
C VAL A 52 -0.92 13.84 -22.63
N ASP A 53 -0.64 12.55 -22.73
CA ASP A 53 0.13 11.96 -23.84
C ASP A 53 -0.73 11.83 -25.11
N LEU A 54 -0.18 12.29 -26.23
CA LEU A 54 -0.80 12.18 -27.54
C LEU A 54 -0.40 10.85 -28.20
N ASN A 55 -1.15 10.40 -29.21
CA ASN A 55 -0.87 9.10 -29.86
C ASN A 55 0.49 9.06 -30.57
N ASP A 56 1.11 10.22 -30.82
CA ASP A 56 2.44 10.34 -31.39
C ASP A 56 3.58 10.48 -30.37
N GLY A 57 3.29 10.29 -29.08
CA GLY A 57 4.26 10.31 -27.96
C GLY A 57 4.69 11.72 -27.51
N ARG A 58 3.98 12.75 -27.96
CA ARG A 58 4.16 14.12 -27.49
C ARG A 58 3.15 14.44 -26.40
N TRP A 59 3.55 15.27 -25.46
CA TRP A 59 2.74 15.68 -24.31
C TRP A 59 2.14 17.07 -24.52
N VAL A 60 0.96 17.32 -23.96
CA VAL A 60 0.33 18.65 -23.93
C VAL A 60 -0.14 19.04 -22.55
N TRP A 61 -0.16 20.35 -22.27
CA TRP A 61 -0.92 20.89 -21.14
C TRP A 61 -2.39 20.99 -21.53
N GLN A 62 -3.19 20.00 -21.13
CA GLN A 62 -4.58 19.82 -21.57
C GLN A 62 -5.45 21.08 -21.38
N PRO A 63 -5.42 21.81 -20.24
CA PRO A 63 -6.25 22.99 -20.05
C PRO A 63 -5.98 24.08 -21.09
N TYR A 64 -4.73 24.24 -21.51
CA TYR A 64 -4.36 25.24 -22.53
C TYR A 64 -4.86 24.84 -23.91
N VAL A 65 -4.79 23.54 -24.23
CA VAL A 65 -5.38 23.02 -25.45
C VAL A 65 -6.88 23.29 -25.42
N VAL A 66 -7.65 22.71 -24.49
CA VAL A 66 -9.12 22.73 -24.58
C VAL A 66 -9.80 24.06 -24.20
N LEU A 67 -9.05 25.08 -23.78
CA LEU A 67 -9.62 26.37 -23.36
C LEU A 67 -10.49 27.00 -24.47
N GLY A 68 -11.74 27.30 -24.12
CA GLY A 68 -12.70 27.96 -25.01
C GLY A 68 -13.34 27.04 -26.06
N ARG A 69 -13.03 25.74 -26.06
CA ARG A 69 -13.67 24.76 -26.94
C ARG A 69 -14.97 24.21 -26.35
N ILE A 70 -15.89 23.83 -27.23
CA ILE A 70 -17.22 23.33 -26.92
C ILE A 70 -17.32 21.91 -27.45
N LEU A 71 -17.27 20.94 -26.55
CA LEU A 71 -17.61 19.56 -26.85
C LEU A 71 -19.11 19.38 -26.70
N THR A 72 -19.74 18.70 -27.65
CA THR A 72 -21.19 18.53 -27.67
C THR A 72 -21.56 17.08 -27.42
N HIS A 73 -22.59 16.89 -26.62
CA HIS A 73 -23.09 15.56 -26.27
C HIS A 73 -24.61 15.53 -26.45
N ARG A 74 -25.12 14.39 -26.91
CA ARG A 74 -26.55 14.16 -27.11
C ARG A 74 -27.10 13.45 -25.89
N VAL A 75 -27.96 14.14 -25.16
CA VAL A 75 -28.45 13.66 -23.87
C VAL A 75 -29.66 12.76 -24.06
N ASP A 76 -29.70 11.62 -23.39
CA ASP A 76 -30.84 10.71 -23.37
C ASP A 76 -31.79 10.93 -22.16
N ALA A 77 -32.86 10.12 -22.08
CA ALA A 77 -33.85 10.23 -21.01
C ALA A 77 -33.34 9.84 -19.62
N GLU A 78 -32.38 8.91 -19.53
CA GLU A 78 -31.80 8.45 -18.27
C GLU A 78 -30.85 9.51 -17.73
N GLU A 79 -30.00 10.06 -18.59
CA GLU A 79 -29.09 11.17 -18.28
C GLU A 79 -29.84 12.44 -17.82
N VAL A 80 -30.94 12.80 -18.50
CA VAL A 80 -31.80 13.92 -18.08
C VAL A 80 -32.42 13.67 -16.69
N THR A 81 -32.74 12.41 -16.38
CA THR A 81 -33.35 12.05 -15.09
C THR A 81 -32.32 12.03 -13.96
N ALA A 82 -31.12 11.51 -14.26
CA ALA A 82 -30.02 11.40 -13.31
C ALA A 82 -29.27 12.72 -13.09
N ASP A 83 -29.38 13.69 -14.01
CA ASP A 83 -28.45 14.83 -14.12
C ASP A 83 -26.99 14.30 -14.14
N ALA A 84 -26.73 13.36 -15.04
CA ALA A 84 -25.44 12.72 -15.26
C ALA A 84 -25.20 12.62 -16.76
N LEU A 85 -24.00 12.97 -17.24
CA LEU A 85 -23.66 12.90 -18.66
C LEU A 85 -22.64 11.79 -18.90
N VAL A 86 -22.90 10.90 -19.85
CA VAL A 86 -21.94 9.91 -20.32
C VAL A 86 -20.77 10.62 -20.96
N VAL A 87 -19.56 10.26 -20.56
CA VAL A 87 -18.35 10.99 -20.99
C VAL A 87 -17.76 10.45 -22.28
N ASP A 88 -17.78 9.14 -22.50
CA ASP A 88 -17.24 8.52 -23.72
C ASP A 88 -18.30 8.44 -24.83
N PRO A 89 -17.96 8.82 -26.08
CA PRO A 89 -16.71 9.44 -26.51
C PRO A 89 -16.74 10.97 -26.48
N ASP A 90 -17.90 11.58 -26.31
CA ASP A 90 -18.14 12.98 -26.67
C ASP A 90 -17.40 14.00 -25.79
N LEU A 91 -17.22 13.67 -24.51
CA LEU A 91 -16.60 14.54 -23.50
C LEU A 91 -15.21 14.04 -23.08
N ASP A 92 -14.78 12.87 -23.55
CA ASP A 92 -13.47 12.26 -23.25
C ASP A 92 -12.27 13.24 -23.31
N PRO A 93 -12.14 14.13 -24.34
CA PRO A 93 -11.02 15.07 -24.40
C PRO A 93 -10.90 16.08 -23.25
N ILE A 94 -11.93 16.24 -22.41
CA ILE A 94 -11.90 17.11 -21.22
C ILE A 94 -12.11 16.34 -19.91
N THR A 95 -12.42 15.04 -19.96
CA THR A 95 -12.78 14.25 -18.77
C THR A 95 -11.62 14.16 -17.79
N GLY A 96 -10.39 13.94 -18.27
CA GLY A 96 -9.18 13.89 -17.45
C GLY A 96 -9.01 15.09 -16.52
N LEU A 97 -9.44 16.28 -16.95
CA LEU A 97 -9.39 17.49 -16.12
C LEU A 97 -10.20 17.35 -14.83
N CYS A 98 -11.31 16.60 -14.86
CA CYS A 98 -12.24 16.48 -13.74
C CYS A 98 -11.66 15.65 -12.57
N HIS A 99 -10.52 14.98 -12.74
CA HIS A 99 -9.77 14.38 -11.64
C HIS A 99 -9.08 15.44 -10.76
N HIS A 100 -8.80 16.62 -11.30
CA HIS A 100 -8.14 17.68 -10.54
C HIS A 100 -9.17 18.63 -9.91
N SER A 101 -9.04 18.85 -8.60
CA SER A 101 -9.95 19.67 -7.77
C SER A 101 -10.29 21.05 -8.35
N ARG A 102 -9.34 21.64 -9.10
CA ARG A 102 -9.52 22.92 -9.80
C ARG A 102 -10.64 22.92 -10.85
N PHE A 103 -10.88 21.78 -11.51
CA PHE A 103 -11.87 21.66 -12.59
C PHE A 103 -13.16 20.94 -12.15
N GLN A 104 -13.25 20.51 -10.89
CA GLN A 104 -14.46 19.90 -10.28
C GLN A 104 -15.56 20.91 -9.93
N ARG A 105 -15.56 22.07 -10.60
CA ARG A 105 -16.59 23.09 -10.44
C ARG A 105 -17.03 23.65 -11.77
N LEU A 106 -18.34 23.81 -11.90
CA LEU A 106 -18.92 24.61 -12.96
C LEU A 106 -18.61 26.10 -12.74
N ALA A 107 -18.75 26.90 -13.79
CA ALA A 107 -18.50 28.33 -13.78
C ALA A 107 -19.43 29.12 -12.83
N ASP A 108 -20.55 28.52 -12.40
CA ASP A 108 -21.45 29.06 -11.37
C ASP A 108 -21.09 28.63 -9.94
N GLY A 109 -19.99 27.87 -9.78
CA GLY A 109 -19.46 27.35 -8.52
C GLY A 109 -20.08 26.03 -8.06
N SER A 110 -21.09 25.49 -8.77
CA SER A 110 -21.66 24.18 -8.46
C SER A 110 -20.65 23.06 -8.73
N ALA A 111 -20.72 22.00 -7.92
CA ALA A 111 -19.81 20.87 -8.05
C ALA A 111 -20.12 20.06 -9.32
N VAL A 112 -19.07 19.55 -9.94
CA VAL A 112 -19.12 18.53 -10.98
C VAL A 112 -18.08 17.47 -10.64
N SER A 113 -18.44 16.20 -10.72
CA SER A 113 -17.53 15.08 -10.42
C SER A 113 -17.66 14.01 -11.48
N LEU A 114 -16.53 13.40 -11.85
CA LEU A 114 -16.54 12.16 -12.61
C LEU A 114 -16.80 11.01 -11.63
N ALA A 115 -17.70 10.10 -11.99
CA ALA A 115 -17.96 8.88 -11.22
C ALA A 115 -17.79 7.66 -12.12
N MET A 116 -17.06 6.65 -11.65
CA MET A 116 -16.75 5.42 -12.38
C MET A 116 -17.34 4.19 -11.68
N PRO A 117 -17.92 3.23 -12.43
CA PRO A 117 -18.41 1.98 -11.84
C PRO A 117 -17.24 1.15 -11.29
N GLY A 118 -17.48 0.44 -10.17
CA GLY A 118 -16.50 -0.32 -9.40
C GLY A 118 -15.67 0.51 -8.42
N TRP A 119 -15.59 1.83 -8.60
CA TRP A 119 -14.81 2.75 -7.76
C TRP A 119 -15.73 3.68 -6.96
N ASP A 120 -16.77 4.21 -7.62
CA ASP A 120 -17.71 5.19 -7.06
C ASP A 120 -19.13 4.60 -6.91
N ASP A 121 -19.25 3.28 -6.72
CA ASP A 121 -20.53 2.58 -6.67
C ASP A 121 -21.47 3.15 -5.60
N ASP A 122 -20.94 3.44 -4.42
CA ASP A 122 -21.71 4.07 -3.33
C ASP A 122 -22.26 5.44 -3.76
N LEU A 123 -21.45 6.26 -4.43
CA LEU A 123 -21.86 7.59 -4.92
C LEU A 123 -22.93 7.48 -6.02
N LEU A 124 -22.78 6.53 -6.93
CA LEU A 124 -23.77 6.26 -7.99
C LEU A 124 -25.11 5.81 -7.38
N LEU A 125 -25.06 4.87 -6.44
CA LEU A 125 -26.24 4.36 -5.73
C LEU A 125 -26.94 5.46 -4.92
N GLU A 126 -26.20 6.34 -4.26
CA GLU A 126 -26.74 7.52 -3.56
C GLU A 126 -27.49 8.47 -4.52
N ARG A 127 -27.02 8.59 -5.77
CA ARG A 127 -27.69 9.36 -6.82
C ARG A 127 -28.87 8.61 -7.46
N GLY A 128 -29.10 7.36 -7.08
CA GLY A 128 -30.13 6.48 -7.64
C GLY A 128 -29.79 5.95 -9.04
N ILE A 129 -28.50 5.88 -9.36
CA ILE A 129 -27.96 5.37 -10.62
C ILE A 129 -27.42 3.96 -10.35
N SER A 130 -27.77 2.99 -11.20
CA SER A 130 -27.22 1.64 -11.08
C SER A 130 -25.79 1.63 -11.61
N PRO A 131 -24.77 1.15 -10.87
CA PRO A 131 -23.42 1.00 -11.40
C PRO A 131 -23.37 0.19 -12.71
N GLU A 132 -24.18 -0.87 -12.80
CA GLU A 132 -24.29 -1.72 -14.00
C GLU A 132 -24.86 -0.98 -15.23
N SER A 133 -25.58 0.14 -15.03
CA SER A 133 -26.09 0.96 -16.13
C SER A 133 -25.10 2.04 -16.61
N VAL A 134 -24.00 2.24 -15.87
CA VAL A 134 -22.99 3.23 -16.19
C VAL A 134 -21.92 2.58 -17.10
N PRO A 135 -21.54 3.21 -18.22
CA PRO A 135 -20.43 2.73 -19.03
C PRO A 135 -19.13 2.68 -18.20
N GLU A 136 -18.21 1.77 -18.52
CA GLU A 136 -16.91 1.65 -17.82
C GLU A 136 -16.10 2.97 -17.80
N SER A 137 -16.30 3.82 -18.80
CA SER A 137 -15.69 5.16 -18.89
C SER A 137 -16.25 6.20 -17.90
N GLY A 138 -17.36 5.86 -17.22
CA GLY A 138 -17.98 6.68 -16.20
C GLY A 138 -18.95 7.75 -16.72
N VAL A 139 -19.45 8.56 -15.78
CA VAL A 139 -20.38 9.66 -16.02
C VAL A 139 -19.96 10.92 -15.28
N LEU A 140 -20.20 12.07 -15.90
CA LEU A 140 -20.05 13.38 -15.28
C LEU A 140 -21.32 13.71 -14.49
N LEU A 141 -21.24 13.57 -13.17
CA LEU A 141 -22.34 13.89 -12.25
C LEU A 141 -22.49 15.40 -12.12
N LEU A 142 -23.69 15.89 -12.43
CA LEU A 142 -24.08 17.28 -12.27
C LEU A 142 -24.90 17.45 -10.99
N LYS A 143 -24.98 18.70 -10.52
CA LYS A 143 -25.94 19.07 -9.48
C LYS A 143 -27.36 18.74 -9.95
N PRO A 144 -28.20 18.10 -9.12
CA PRO A 144 -29.59 17.82 -9.48
C PRO A 144 -30.36 19.06 -9.94
N GLY A 145 -31.06 18.93 -11.07
CA GLY A 145 -31.83 19.98 -11.74
C GLY A 145 -31.05 20.86 -12.72
N THR A 146 -29.78 20.57 -12.98
CA THR A 146 -28.93 21.36 -13.90
C THR A 146 -29.44 21.30 -15.34
N LEU A 147 -29.66 20.10 -15.88
CA LEU A 147 -30.14 19.91 -17.26
C LEU A 147 -31.56 20.49 -17.41
N ARG A 148 -32.40 20.31 -16.39
CA ARG A 148 -33.74 20.93 -16.34
C ARG A 148 -33.68 22.45 -16.35
N ALA A 149 -32.73 23.07 -15.63
CA ALA A 149 -32.56 24.52 -15.61
C ALA A 149 -32.10 25.06 -16.98
N LEU A 150 -31.28 24.29 -17.71
CA LEU A 150 -30.90 24.54 -19.10
C LEU A 150 -32.02 24.21 -20.11
N LYS A 151 -33.16 23.69 -19.62
CA LYS A 151 -34.30 23.23 -20.41
C LYS A 151 -33.94 22.14 -21.41
N ILE A 152 -32.96 21.29 -21.10
CA ILE A 152 -32.55 20.15 -21.93
C ILE A 152 -33.54 19.01 -21.73
N ALA A 153 -33.94 18.36 -22.82
CA ALA A 153 -34.80 17.19 -22.85
C ALA A 153 -34.13 16.06 -23.64
N ASP A 154 -34.71 14.86 -23.59
CA ASP A 154 -34.28 13.69 -24.34
C ASP A 154 -34.06 14.00 -25.84
N GLY A 155 -32.86 13.69 -26.33
CA GLY A 155 -32.38 13.89 -27.69
C GLY A 155 -31.77 15.28 -27.99
N ASP A 156 -31.86 16.22 -27.04
CA ASP A 156 -31.25 17.55 -27.18
C ASP A 156 -29.72 17.51 -27.02
N LEU A 157 -29.05 18.55 -27.52
CA LEU A 157 -27.60 18.71 -27.40
C LEU A 157 -27.23 19.61 -26.22
N VAL A 158 -26.28 19.15 -25.43
CA VAL A 158 -25.57 19.93 -24.43
C VAL A 158 -24.16 20.23 -24.95
N GLY A 159 -23.71 21.48 -24.80
CA GLY A 159 -22.34 21.90 -25.05
C GLY A 159 -21.61 22.07 -23.72
N VAL A 160 -20.45 21.44 -23.59
CA VAL A 160 -19.56 21.53 -22.43
C VAL A 160 -18.33 22.32 -22.84
N ARG A 161 -18.07 23.43 -22.14
CA ARG A 161 -16.97 24.35 -22.45
C ARG A 161 -16.10 24.61 -21.25
N LEU A 162 -14.79 24.43 -21.40
CA LEU A 162 -13.82 24.94 -20.42
C LEU A 162 -13.59 26.45 -20.66
N SER A 163 -13.79 27.25 -19.63
CA SER A 163 -13.49 28.68 -19.63
C SER A 163 -12.49 29.04 -18.53
N ALA A 164 -12.01 30.28 -18.52
CA ALA A 164 -11.18 30.77 -17.41
C ALA A 164 -11.91 30.75 -16.05
N ALA A 165 -13.24 30.69 -16.03
CA ALA A 165 -14.08 30.60 -14.83
C ALA A 165 -14.41 29.15 -14.41
N GLY A 166 -13.93 28.14 -15.16
CA GLY A 166 -14.28 26.73 -14.96
C GLY A 166 -15.13 26.17 -16.10
N VAL A 167 -15.68 24.97 -15.89
CA VAL A 167 -16.50 24.25 -16.87
C VAL A 167 -17.90 24.88 -16.96
N SER A 168 -18.44 25.08 -18.14
CA SER A 168 -19.80 25.62 -18.33
C SER A 168 -20.61 24.74 -19.27
N LEU A 169 -21.88 24.56 -18.95
CA LEU A 169 -22.84 23.83 -19.77
C LEU A 169 -23.80 24.82 -20.46
N GLU A 170 -24.05 24.61 -21.74
CA GLU A 170 -25.01 25.38 -22.51
C GLU A 170 -25.89 24.47 -23.39
N ARG A 171 -27.14 24.86 -23.62
CA ARG A 171 -28.00 24.17 -24.59
C ARG A 171 -27.58 24.55 -26.01
N VAL A 172 -27.35 23.55 -26.87
CA VAL A 172 -26.94 23.75 -28.26
C VAL A 172 -28.12 23.50 -29.19
N GLU A 173 -28.54 24.54 -29.92
CA GLU A 173 -29.67 24.43 -30.88
C GLU A 173 -29.21 24.04 -32.28
N THR A 174 -28.01 24.47 -32.68
CA THR A 174 -27.45 24.23 -34.01
C THR A 174 -25.96 23.93 -33.91
N THR A 175 -25.51 23.02 -34.76
CA THR A 175 -24.10 22.66 -34.88
C THR A 175 -23.57 23.02 -36.26
N ARG A 176 -22.28 23.39 -36.33
CA ARG A 176 -21.58 23.60 -37.59
C ARG A 176 -21.23 22.24 -38.20
N PRO A 177 -21.42 22.01 -39.52
CA PRO A 177 -21.03 20.75 -40.15
C PRO A 177 -19.55 20.42 -39.92
N ALA A 178 -19.27 19.17 -39.55
CA ALA A 178 -17.93 18.68 -39.22
C ALA A 178 -17.36 17.70 -40.25
N THR A 179 -17.85 17.72 -41.50
CA THR A 179 -17.43 16.77 -42.55
C THR A 179 -15.93 16.80 -42.82
N ASP A 180 -15.32 17.99 -42.82
CA ASP A 180 -13.87 18.14 -42.98
C ASP A 180 -13.08 17.60 -41.77
N VAL A 181 -13.67 17.69 -40.58
CA VAL A 181 -13.08 17.20 -39.32
C VAL A 181 -13.10 15.68 -39.29
N GLY A 182 -14.24 15.06 -39.61
CA GLY A 182 -14.36 13.61 -39.71
C GLY A 182 -13.38 13.03 -40.72
N ALA A 183 -13.26 13.64 -41.90
CA ALA A 183 -12.30 13.20 -42.92
C ALA A 183 -10.84 13.32 -42.44
N THR A 184 -10.50 14.44 -41.77
CA THR A 184 -9.14 14.63 -41.22
C THR A 184 -8.83 13.62 -40.11
N LEU A 185 -9.80 13.34 -39.24
CA LEU A 185 -9.69 12.31 -38.20
C LEU A 185 -9.43 10.94 -38.83
N ALA A 186 -10.27 10.52 -39.78
CA ALA A 186 -10.11 9.24 -40.47
C ALA A 186 -8.76 9.12 -41.22
N GLU A 187 -8.27 10.22 -41.81
CA GLU A 187 -6.95 10.26 -42.48
C GLU A 187 -5.78 10.17 -41.49
N SER A 188 -5.93 10.70 -40.28
CA SER A 188 -4.90 10.68 -39.23
C SER A 188 -4.70 9.31 -38.58
N LEU A 189 -5.73 8.46 -38.58
CA LEU A 189 -5.65 7.16 -37.91
C LEU A 189 -4.65 6.22 -38.60
N PRO A 190 -3.83 5.47 -37.85
CA PRO A 190 -2.97 4.44 -38.41
C PRO A 190 -3.79 3.34 -39.11
N ALA A 191 -3.12 2.56 -39.96
CA ALA A 191 -3.76 1.49 -40.72
C ALA A 191 -4.00 0.23 -39.88
N ASP A 192 -3.01 -0.12 -39.04
CA ASP A 192 -2.91 -1.42 -38.38
C ASP A 192 -3.00 -1.33 -36.84
N GLU A 193 -3.31 -0.15 -36.30
CA GLU A 193 -3.43 0.10 -34.86
C GLU A 193 -4.60 1.04 -34.57
N PRO A 194 -5.26 0.94 -33.40
CA PRO A 194 -6.24 1.90 -32.97
C PRO A 194 -5.56 3.14 -32.35
N SER A 195 -6.31 4.22 -32.16
CA SER A 195 -5.82 5.42 -31.47
C SER A 195 -6.81 5.86 -30.40
N PHE A 196 -6.33 6.43 -29.30
CA PHE A 196 -7.21 7.02 -28.29
C PHE A 196 -7.92 8.22 -28.91
N LEU A 197 -9.26 8.21 -28.85
CA LEU A 197 -10.07 9.21 -29.52
C LEU A 197 -9.89 10.59 -28.89
N GLY A 198 -9.84 10.67 -27.55
CA GLY A 198 -9.51 11.90 -26.82
C GLY A 198 -8.22 12.54 -27.31
N SER A 199 -7.11 11.79 -27.30
CA SER A 199 -5.80 12.25 -27.78
C SER A 199 -5.81 12.63 -29.27
N THR A 200 -6.51 11.88 -30.13
CA THR A 200 -6.67 12.22 -31.56
C THR A 200 -7.38 13.57 -31.72
N VAL A 201 -8.42 13.82 -30.93
CA VAL A 201 -9.15 15.10 -30.96
C VAL A 201 -8.27 16.25 -30.46
N LEU A 202 -7.44 16.02 -29.43
CA LEU A 202 -6.47 17.00 -28.94
C LEU A 202 -5.38 17.30 -29.98
N GLU A 203 -4.90 16.32 -30.73
CA GLU A 203 -3.95 16.50 -31.85
C GLU A 203 -4.57 17.38 -32.96
N LEU A 204 -5.81 17.10 -33.36
CA LEU A 204 -6.53 17.91 -34.35
C LEU A 204 -6.73 19.35 -33.86
N CYS A 205 -7.00 19.50 -32.57
CA CYS A 205 -7.14 20.79 -31.88
C CYS A 205 -5.83 21.59 -31.81
N VAL A 206 -4.69 20.91 -31.62
CA VAL A 206 -3.36 21.52 -31.69
C VAL A 206 -3.06 21.96 -33.12
N ALA A 207 -3.35 21.10 -34.11
CA ALA A 207 -3.12 21.39 -35.52
C ALA A 207 -4.02 22.54 -36.03
N ASN A 208 -5.23 22.65 -35.50
CA ASN A 208 -6.19 23.69 -35.84
C ASN A 208 -6.79 24.34 -34.57
N PRO A 209 -6.22 25.48 -34.12
CA PRO A 209 -6.68 26.16 -32.90
C PRO A 209 -8.14 26.62 -32.92
N LEU A 210 -8.75 26.75 -34.10
CA LEU A 210 -10.16 27.15 -34.27
C LEU A 210 -11.14 25.96 -34.25
N LEU A 211 -10.64 24.73 -34.10
CA LEU A 211 -11.47 23.54 -34.00
C LEU A 211 -12.25 23.54 -32.68
N PHE A 212 -13.53 23.17 -32.74
CA PHE A 212 -14.49 23.18 -31.62
C PHE A 212 -14.67 24.51 -30.88
N THR A 213 -14.22 25.66 -31.41
CA THR A 213 -14.53 26.98 -30.79
C THR A 213 -15.98 27.40 -30.99
N GLU A 214 -16.70 26.72 -31.89
CA GLU A 214 -18.15 26.77 -32.08
C GLU A 214 -18.71 25.35 -31.95
N PRO A 215 -19.98 25.16 -31.53
CA PRO A 215 -20.55 23.83 -31.38
C PRO A 215 -20.53 23.05 -32.71
N MET A 216 -19.93 21.86 -32.70
CA MET A 216 -19.96 20.88 -33.79
C MET A 216 -20.88 19.71 -33.40
N PRO A 217 -21.22 18.76 -34.29
CA PRO A 217 -21.87 17.53 -33.88
C PRO A 217 -21.05 16.78 -32.82
N PRO A 218 -21.69 15.98 -31.96
CA PRO A 218 -21.01 15.10 -31.02
C PRO A 218 -19.93 14.26 -31.71
N LEU A 219 -18.87 13.89 -30.98
CA LEU A 219 -17.78 13.08 -31.52
C LEU A 219 -18.30 11.73 -32.01
N THR A 220 -19.29 11.16 -31.33
CA THR A 220 -20.05 9.98 -31.77
C THR A 220 -20.58 10.15 -33.19
N ASP A 221 -21.31 11.24 -33.45
CA ASP A 221 -21.88 11.54 -34.77
C ASP A 221 -20.78 11.76 -35.82
N ILE A 222 -19.64 12.37 -35.44
CA ILE A 222 -18.50 12.61 -36.34
C ILE A 222 -17.84 11.29 -36.75
N VAL A 223 -17.54 10.42 -35.77
CA VAL A 223 -16.91 9.11 -35.98
C VAL A 223 -17.81 8.20 -36.83
N GLU A 224 -19.09 8.11 -36.47
CA GLU A 224 -20.08 7.29 -37.20
C GLU A 224 -20.28 7.78 -38.64
N SER A 225 -20.22 9.09 -38.90
CA SER A 225 -20.33 9.65 -40.26
C SER A 225 -19.23 9.18 -41.21
N GLN A 226 -18.09 8.72 -40.68
CA GLN A 226 -16.95 8.21 -41.44
C GLN A 226 -16.91 6.68 -41.49
N GLY A 227 -17.82 5.99 -40.80
CA GLY A 227 -17.83 4.53 -40.69
C GLY A 227 -16.67 3.96 -39.87
N LEU A 228 -16.04 4.79 -39.03
CA LEU A 228 -14.98 4.35 -38.12
C LEU A 228 -15.56 3.47 -37.00
N VAL A 229 -14.77 2.51 -36.55
CA VAL A 229 -15.14 1.61 -35.44
C VAL A 229 -14.53 2.11 -34.13
N ARG A 230 -15.21 1.88 -33.01
CA ARG A 230 -14.79 2.35 -31.68
C ARG A 230 -14.97 1.27 -30.63
N ARG A 231 -14.02 1.19 -29.68
CA ARG A 231 -14.09 0.33 -28.49
C ARG A 231 -13.10 0.82 -27.43
N TYR A 232 -13.47 0.77 -26.15
CA TYR A 232 -12.60 1.13 -25.01
C TYR A 232 -11.95 2.54 -25.13
N GLY A 233 -12.72 3.57 -25.53
CA GLY A 233 -12.19 4.93 -25.74
C GLY A 233 -11.27 5.08 -26.96
N MET A 234 -11.04 4.01 -27.71
CA MET A 234 -10.21 4.00 -28.91
C MET A 234 -11.07 4.01 -30.18
N VAL A 235 -10.50 4.58 -31.24
CA VAL A 235 -11.08 4.64 -32.58
C VAL A 235 -10.11 4.02 -33.59
N ALA A 236 -10.65 3.32 -34.58
CA ALA A 236 -9.88 2.74 -35.68
C ALA A 236 -10.61 2.86 -37.01
N ARG A 237 -9.88 2.61 -38.10
CA ARG A 237 -10.41 2.60 -39.46
C ARG A 237 -11.53 1.55 -39.63
N PRO A 238 -12.40 1.67 -40.64
CA PRO A 238 -13.43 0.67 -40.89
C PRO A 238 -12.82 -0.73 -41.05
N ASP A 239 -13.53 -1.76 -40.60
CA ASP A 239 -13.11 -3.17 -40.63
C ASP A 239 -11.91 -3.54 -39.72
N PHE A 240 -11.45 -2.64 -38.83
CA PHE A 240 -10.43 -2.97 -37.83
C PHE A 240 -10.94 -3.98 -36.80
N ASP A 241 -10.16 -5.03 -36.55
CA ASP A 241 -10.50 -6.10 -35.60
C ASP A 241 -9.84 -5.83 -34.23
N PHE A 242 -10.62 -5.24 -33.32
CA PHE A 242 -10.17 -4.96 -31.95
C PHE A 242 -9.89 -6.23 -31.14
N ASP A 243 -10.59 -7.32 -31.41
CA ASP A 243 -10.41 -8.57 -30.67
C ASP A 243 -9.09 -9.24 -31.08
N GLN A 244 -8.79 -9.28 -32.38
CA GLN A 244 -7.50 -9.74 -32.89
C GLN A 244 -6.35 -8.86 -32.37
N TRP A 245 -6.46 -7.53 -32.50
CA TRP A 245 -5.40 -6.62 -32.05
C TRP A 245 -5.12 -6.76 -30.56
N ARG A 246 -6.18 -6.82 -29.72
CA ARG A 246 -6.01 -7.00 -28.27
C ARG A 246 -5.35 -8.34 -27.95
N PHE A 247 -5.77 -9.40 -28.63
CA PHE A 247 -5.18 -10.72 -28.47
C PHE A 247 -3.68 -10.73 -28.81
N GLU A 248 -3.28 -10.09 -29.92
CA GLU A 248 -1.87 -9.94 -30.30
C GLU A 248 -1.07 -9.13 -29.27
N ARG A 249 -1.63 -8.02 -28.77
CA ARG A 249 -1.01 -7.21 -27.69
C ARG A 249 -0.87 -7.96 -26.38
N ASP A 250 -1.84 -8.81 -26.05
CA ASP A 250 -1.76 -9.67 -24.87
C ASP A 250 -0.66 -10.73 -25.03
N CYS A 251 -0.47 -11.27 -26.23
CA CYS A 251 0.66 -12.17 -26.53
C CYS A 251 2.00 -11.44 -26.37
N ASP A 252 2.16 -10.25 -26.95
CA ASP A 252 3.38 -9.43 -26.80
C ASP A 252 3.68 -9.13 -25.32
N ARG A 253 2.64 -8.80 -24.55
CA ARG A 253 2.76 -8.52 -23.12
C ARG A 253 3.21 -9.75 -22.33
N LEU A 254 2.64 -10.92 -22.62
CA LEU A 254 3.05 -12.18 -22.00
C LEU A 254 4.49 -12.54 -22.37
N ALA A 255 4.86 -12.40 -23.63
CA ALA A 255 6.22 -12.65 -24.11
C ALA A 255 7.25 -11.75 -23.38
N LEU A 256 6.96 -10.45 -23.26
CA LEU A 256 7.83 -9.50 -22.57
C LEU A 256 7.89 -9.75 -21.06
N ARG A 257 6.74 -9.98 -20.42
CA ARG A 257 6.63 -10.16 -18.97
C ARG A 257 7.42 -11.39 -18.49
N HIS A 258 7.32 -12.49 -19.23
CA HIS A 258 7.87 -13.78 -18.83
C HIS A 258 9.16 -14.16 -19.57
N ASP A 259 9.65 -13.30 -20.47
CA ASP A 259 10.82 -13.54 -21.33
C ASP A 259 10.72 -14.87 -22.11
N ILE A 260 9.54 -15.12 -22.71
CA ILE A 260 9.24 -16.33 -23.49
C ILE A 260 9.13 -16.04 -24.99
N GLU A 261 9.28 -17.08 -25.82
CA GLU A 261 9.17 -16.92 -27.27
C GLU A 261 7.73 -16.52 -27.69
N PRO A 262 7.55 -15.72 -28.76
CA PRO A 262 6.22 -15.29 -29.21
C PRO A 262 5.24 -16.44 -29.49
N ASP A 263 5.74 -17.57 -30.01
CA ASP A 263 4.91 -18.75 -30.28
C ASP A 263 4.41 -19.40 -28.97
N ASP A 264 5.21 -19.39 -27.90
CA ASP A 264 4.83 -19.88 -26.58
C ASP A 264 3.82 -18.93 -25.92
N ALA A 265 4.01 -17.62 -26.05
CA ALA A 265 3.06 -16.61 -25.57
C ALA A 265 1.70 -16.73 -26.29
N LEU A 266 1.71 -16.98 -27.60
CA LEU A 266 0.51 -17.27 -28.39
C LEU A 266 -0.20 -18.52 -27.88
N ALA A 267 0.54 -19.60 -27.61
CA ALA A 267 -0.03 -20.83 -27.07
C ALA A 267 -0.66 -20.61 -25.70
N LEU A 268 0.06 -19.94 -24.79
CA LEU A 268 -0.45 -19.59 -23.47
C LEU A 268 -1.70 -18.72 -23.54
N ARG A 269 -1.69 -17.63 -24.32
CA ARG A 269 -2.87 -16.76 -24.41
C ARG A 269 -4.07 -17.47 -25.01
N THR A 270 -3.86 -18.33 -26.00
CA THR A 270 -4.93 -19.15 -26.59
C THR A 270 -5.56 -20.06 -25.53
N LEU A 271 -4.74 -20.76 -24.75
CA LEU A 271 -5.22 -21.63 -23.67
C LEU A 271 -5.92 -20.83 -22.57
N MET A 272 -5.42 -19.63 -22.24
CA MET A 272 -6.06 -18.74 -21.28
C MET A 272 -7.43 -18.29 -21.76
N THR A 273 -7.59 -17.94 -23.04
CA THR A 273 -8.92 -17.62 -23.62
C THR A 273 -9.91 -18.77 -23.47
N ILE A 274 -9.46 -20.02 -23.63
CA ILE A 274 -10.32 -21.21 -23.41
C ILE A 274 -10.69 -21.34 -21.93
N TYR A 275 -9.73 -21.11 -21.03
CA TYR A 275 -9.99 -21.08 -19.59
C TYR A 275 -10.98 -19.96 -19.21
N ASP A 276 -10.79 -18.74 -19.72
CA ASP A 276 -11.65 -17.57 -19.48
C ASP A 276 -13.11 -17.91 -19.87
N GLN A 277 -13.30 -18.52 -21.05
CA GLN A 277 -14.63 -18.99 -21.51
C GLN A 277 -15.26 -20.03 -20.58
N MET A 278 -14.47 -20.97 -20.05
CA MET A 278 -14.96 -21.96 -19.08
C MET A 278 -15.28 -21.34 -17.73
N SER A 279 -14.49 -20.36 -17.30
CA SER A 279 -14.72 -19.59 -16.08
C SER A 279 -16.04 -18.81 -16.18
N ASP A 280 -16.25 -18.09 -17.27
CA ASP A 280 -17.49 -17.34 -17.53
C ASP A 280 -18.73 -18.26 -17.56
N MET A 281 -18.61 -19.41 -18.21
CA MET A 281 -19.69 -20.42 -18.25
C MET A 281 -20.05 -20.91 -16.85
N LEU A 282 -19.06 -21.17 -15.98
CA LEU A 282 -19.30 -21.60 -14.61
C LEU A 282 -19.94 -20.49 -13.78
N THR A 283 -19.51 -19.24 -13.93
CA THR A 283 -20.11 -18.09 -13.23
C THR A 283 -21.59 -17.94 -13.59
N GLN A 284 -21.93 -18.01 -14.88
CA GLN A 284 -23.31 -17.93 -15.37
C GLN A 284 -24.20 -19.07 -14.83
N LEU A 285 -23.63 -20.27 -14.63
CA LEU A 285 -24.36 -21.41 -14.05
C LEU A 285 -24.64 -21.24 -12.54
N VAL A 286 -23.83 -20.47 -11.81
CA VAL A 286 -24.03 -20.21 -10.38
C VAL A 286 -25.08 -19.11 -10.15
N GLU A 287 -25.24 -18.16 -11.08
CA GLU A 287 -26.16 -17.01 -10.95
C GLU A 287 -27.62 -17.31 -11.32
N VAL A 288 -27.93 -18.47 -11.93
CA VAL A 288 -29.30 -18.86 -12.31
C VAL A 288 -29.81 -20.01 -11.42
N PRO A 289 -30.66 -19.77 -10.41
CA PRO A 289 -31.31 -20.84 -9.68
C PRO A 289 -32.52 -21.39 -10.47
N ASP A 290 -32.46 -22.67 -10.82
CA ASP A 290 -33.58 -23.52 -11.26
C ASP A 290 -34.28 -23.16 -12.59
N GLU A 291 -33.56 -23.12 -13.72
CA GLU A 291 -34.14 -23.53 -15.01
C GLU A 291 -33.38 -24.73 -15.59
N PRO A 292 -34.08 -25.71 -16.20
CA PRO A 292 -33.40 -26.83 -16.84
C PRO A 292 -32.61 -26.27 -18.03
N VAL A 293 -31.28 -26.25 -17.88
CA VAL A 293 -30.35 -25.99 -18.98
C VAL A 293 -30.69 -27.00 -20.07
N GLU A 294 -31.21 -26.53 -21.21
CA GLU A 294 -31.23 -27.34 -22.43
C GLU A 294 -29.78 -27.74 -22.69
N ASP A 295 -29.55 -29.03 -22.97
CA ASP A 295 -28.26 -29.69 -23.19
C ASP A 295 -27.59 -29.16 -24.48
N ASP A 296 -27.31 -27.86 -24.51
CA ASP A 296 -26.53 -27.12 -25.49
C ASP A 296 -25.12 -26.89 -24.94
N ALA A 297 -24.56 -27.90 -24.24
CA ALA A 297 -23.11 -28.03 -24.24
C ALA A 297 -22.70 -28.06 -25.72
N PRO A 298 -21.81 -27.16 -26.19
CA PRO A 298 -21.40 -27.16 -27.58
C PRO A 298 -20.89 -28.55 -27.91
N THR A 299 -21.71 -29.30 -28.65
CA THR A 299 -21.32 -30.62 -29.12
C THR A 299 -20.08 -30.40 -29.96
N ALA A 300 -18.98 -31.03 -29.55
CA ALA A 300 -17.70 -31.02 -30.24
C ALA A 300 -17.85 -31.72 -31.60
N ASP A 301 -18.48 -31.02 -32.54
CA ASP A 301 -18.66 -31.42 -33.92
C ASP A 301 -18.51 -30.18 -34.80
N ASP A 302 -17.37 -29.50 -34.66
CA ASP A 302 -16.79 -28.76 -35.78
C ASP A 302 -15.27 -28.98 -35.77
N SER A 303 -14.78 -29.64 -36.83
CA SER A 303 -13.49 -30.35 -36.92
C SER A 303 -12.23 -29.47 -36.96
N GLY A 304 -12.23 -28.32 -36.29
CA GLY A 304 -11.07 -27.43 -36.13
C GLY A 304 -10.72 -27.09 -34.68
N TYR A 305 -11.69 -27.10 -33.75
CA TYR A 305 -11.46 -26.70 -32.36
C TYR A 305 -10.60 -27.72 -31.59
N GLY A 306 -10.82 -29.02 -31.82
CA GLY A 306 -10.01 -30.08 -31.23
C GLY A 306 -8.56 -30.11 -31.75
N ASP A 307 -8.34 -29.73 -33.01
CA ASP A 307 -6.99 -29.63 -33.59
C ASP A 307 -6.22 -28.44 -32.99
N LEU A 308 -6.89 -27.29 -32.76
CA LEU A 308 -6.32 -26.14 -32.06
C LEU A 308 -5.95 -26.47 -30.60
N ILE A 309 -6.82 -27.17 -29.87
CA ILE A 309 -6.53 -27.64 -28.52
C ILE A 309 -5.33 -28.59 -28.51
N ALA A 310 -5.26 -29.51 -29.47
CA ALA A 310 -4.15 -30.45 -29.55
C ALA A 310 -2.82 -29.75 -29.89
N GLU A 311 -2.86 -28.74 -30.76
CA GLU A 311 -1.70 -27.95 -31.17
C GLU A 311 -1.18 -27.08 -30.01
N PHE A 312 -1.99 -26.17 -29.50
CA PHE A 312 -1.56 -25.24 -28.43
C PHE A 312 -1.42 -25.94 -27.08
N GLY A 313 -2.26 -26.94 -26.78
CA GLY A 313 -2.12 -27.75 -25.58
C GLY A 313 -0.84 -28.58 -25.55
N ALA A 314 -0.16 -28.79 -26.69
CA ALA A 314 1.17 -29.42 -26.71
C ALA A 314 2.23 -28.57 -26.00
N ALA A 315 2.08 -27.24 -25.97
CA ALA A 315 3.01 -26.32 -25.31
C ALA A 315 3.11 -26.58 -23.80
N LEU A 316 2.02 -27.05 -23.16
CA LEU A 316 2.01 -27.42 -21.75
C LEU A 316 2.91 -28.64 -21.44
N ALA A 317 3.48 -29.31 -22.45
CA ALA A 317 4.54 -30.30 -22.25
C ALA A 317 5.89 -29.68 -21.82
N GLU A 318 6.04 -28.35 -21.87
CA GLU A 318 7.13 -27.63 -21.22
C GLU A 318 6.69 -27.20 -19.80
N PRO A 319 7.39 -27.66 -18.73
CA PRO A 319 7.00 -27.34 -17.36
C PRO A 319 6.87 -25.85 -17.07
N LEU A 320 7.78 -25.01 -17.61
CA LEU A 320 7.71 -23.55 -17.43
C LEU A 320 6.37 -22.99 -17.94
N LEU A 321 5.92 -23.40 -19.13
CA LEU A 321 4.65 -22.92 -19.69
C LEU A 321 3.44 -23.41 -18.89
N ALA A 322 3.48 -24.64 -18.37
CA ALA A 322 2.42 -25.13 -17.48
C ALA A 322 2.33 -24.31 -16.18
N GLU A 323 3.46 -23.94 -15.58
CA GLU A 323 3.52 -23.09 -14.39
C GLU A 323 3.04 -21.67 -14.68
N LEU A 324 3.49 -21.06 -15.78
CA LEU A 324 3.04 -19.74 -16.22
C LEU A 324 1.53 -19.72 -16.47
N PHE A 325 1.00 -20.74 -17.13
CA PHE A 325 -0.44 -20.88 -17.35
C PHE A 325 -1.20 -20.92 -16.01
N ARG A 326 -0.75 -21.71 -15.05
CA ARG A 326 -1.33 -21.77 -13.70
C ARG A 326 -1.30 -20.40 -13.01
N ASN A 327 -0.19 -19.67 -13.11
CA ASN A 327 -0.03 -18.37 -12.46
C ASN A 327 -0.90 -17.27 -13.10
N GLU A 328 -0.97 -17.22 -14.43
CA GLU A 328 -1.79 -16.24 -15.16
C GLU A 328 -3.30 -16.53 -15.07
N THR A 329 -3.72 -17.76 -14.72
CA THR A 329 -5.13 -18.12 -14.57
C THR A 329 -5.63 -18.02 -13.13
N VAL A 330 -5.11 -18.84 -12.21
CA VAL A 330 -5.57 -18.91 -10.81
C VAL A 330 -4.66 -18.17 -9.84
N GLY A 331 -3.47 -17.75 -10.28
CA GLY A 331 -2.53 -16.99 -9.44
C GLY A 331 -3.00 -15.57 -9.09
N HIS A 332 -3.95 -15.01 -9.87
CA HIS A 332 -4.48 -13.66 -9.68
C HIS A 332 -6.01 -13.67 -9.47
N GLY A 333 -6.50 -14.63 -8.68
CA GLY A 333 -7.92 -14.69 -8.28
C GLY A 333 -8.88 -15.39 -9.25
N GLY A 334 -8.39 -16.02 -10.32
CA GLY A 334 -9.24 -16.82 -11.21
C GLY A 334 -9.76 -18.11 -10.56
N SER A 335 -10.84 -18.66 -11.11
CA SER A 335 -11.57 -19.82 -10.57
C SER A 335 -10.76 -21.14 -10.60
N PRO A 336 -10.40 -21.71 -9.44
CA PRO A 336 -9.78 -23.04 -9.39
C PRO A 336 -10.69 -24.15 -9.91
N ALA A 337 -12.02 -24.00 -9.78
CA ALA A 337 -12.98 -24.94 -10.33
C ALA A 337 -12.95 -24.94 -11.87
N ALA A 338 -12.83 -23.77 -12.50
CA ALA A 338 -12.65 -23.65 -13.94
C ALA A 338 -11.34 -24.31 -14.40
N LEU A 339 -10.26 -24.18 -13.62
CA LEU A 339 -8.99 -24.83 -13.91
C LEU A 339 -9.12 -26.36 -13.90
N GLY A 340 -9.86 -26.92 -12.93
CA GLY A 340 -10.14 -28.34 -12.87
C GLY A 340 -10.94 -28.86 -14.07
N LEU A 341 -11.98 -28.11 -14.47
CA LEU A 341 -12.79 -28.42 -15.65
C LEU A 341 -11.98 -28.34 -16.95
N PHE A 342 -11.15 -27.30 -17.09
CA PHE A 342 -10.22 -27.11 -18.19
C PHE A 342 -9.28 -28.31 -18.30
N ALA A 343 -8.62 -28.67 -17.21
CA ALA A 343 -7.69 -29.78 -17.16
C ALA A 343 -8.34 -31.10 -17.59
N GLU A 344 -9.52 -31.42 -17.04
CA GLU A 344 -10.25 -32.66 -17.34
C GLU A 344 -10.76 -32.70 -18.79
N THR A 345 -11.21 -31.58 -19.33
CA THR A 345 -11.76 -31.48 -20.69
C THR A 345 -10.67 -31.60 -21.75
N LEU A 346 -9.50 -31.01 -21.52
CA LEU A 346 -8.42 -30.95 -22.51
C LEU A 346 -7.49 -32.17 -22.48
N GLU A 347 -7.31 -32.83 -21.33
CA GLU A 347 -6.42 -34.00 -21.20
C GLU A 347 -6.58 -35.08 -22.31
N PRO A 348 -7.80 -35.51 -22.71
CA PRO A 348 -7.95 -36.51 -23.76
C PRO A 348 -7.58 -36.00 -25.16
N GLN A 349 -7.61 -34.68 -25.37
CA GLN A 349 -7.43 -34.01 -26.66
C GLN A 349 -5.96 -33.64 -26.92
N VAL A 350 -5.15 -33.44 -25.87
CA VAL A 350 -3.74 -33.07 -26.01
C VAL A 350 -2.81 -34.28 -26.28
N PRO A 351 -1.62 -34.06 -26.86
CA PRO A 351 -0.60 -35.08 -27.04
C PRO A 351 -0.18 -35.72 -25.71
N ARG A 352 0.29 -36.98 -25.76
CA ARG A 352 0.69 -37.72 -24.55
C ARG A 352 1.74 -37.02 -23.69
N SER A 353 2.64 -36.26 -24.30
CA SER A 353 3.68 -35.50 -23.60
C SER A 353 3.10 -34.39 -22.71
N ALA A 354 1.98 -33.78 -23.10
CA ALA A 354 1.37 -32.69 -22.34
C ALA A 354 0.40 -33.18 -21.26
N ARG A 355 -0.08 -34.43 -21.33
CA ARG A 355 -1.12 -34.94 -20.39
C ARG A 355 -0.69 -34.89 -18.93
N VAL A 356 0.60 -35.02 -18.62
CA VAL A 356 1.10 -34.89 -17.25
C VAL A 356 0.85 -33.49 -16.69
N ALA A 357 0.99 -32.44 -17.52
CA ALA A 357 0.70 -31.08 -17.11
C ALA A 357 -0.79 -30.87 -16.82
N LEU A 358 -1.69 -31.41 -17.65
CA LEU A 358 -3.14 -31.34 -17.42
C LEU A 358 -3.52 -32.10 -16.13
N ARG A 359 -2.91 -33.27 -15.90
CA ARG A 359 -3.09 -34.03 -14.66
C ARG A 359 -2.60 -33.26 -13.43
N TRP A 360 -1.47 -32.58 -13.56
CA TRP A 360 -0.92 -31.68 -12.53
C TRP A 360 -1.84 -30.48 -12.27
N LEU A 361 -2.35 -29.80 -13.30
CA LEU A 361 -3.31 -28.68 -13.17
C LEU A 361 -4.60 -29.10 -12.46
N ARG A 362 -5.10 -30.32 -12.71
CA ARG A 362 -6.24 -30.89 -11.97
C ARG A 362 -5.91 -31.07 -10.48
N ALA A 363 -4.71 -31.55 -10.16
CA ALA A 363 -4.26 -31.67 -8.77
C ALA A 363 -4.15 -30.30 -8.08
N VAL A 364 -3.62 -29.28 -8.77
CA VAL A 364 -3.57 -27.90 -8.29
C VAL A 364 -4.97 -27.34 -8.01
N ALA A 365 -5.93 -27.57 -8.93
CA ALA A 365 -7.32 -27.15 -8.75
C ALA A 365 -7.97 -27.80 -7.51
N LEU A 366 -7.72 -29.09 -7.28
CA LEU A 366 -8.19 -29.80 -6.08
C LEU A 366 -7.52 -29.26 -4.81
N GLU A 367 -6.22 -28.95 -4.87
CA GLU A 367 -5.49 -28.36 -3.73
C GLU A 367 -6.08 -26.99 -3.36
N LEU A 368 -6.27 -26.11 -4.34
CA LEU A 368 -6.83 -24.76 -4.14
C LEU A 368 -8.31 -24.77 -3.71
N THR A 369 -9.06 -25.83 -4.00
CA THR A 369 -10.44 -26.01 -3.52
C THR A 369 -10.52 -26.78 -2.19
N GLY A 370 -9.38 -27.08 -1.56
CA GLY A 370 -9.30 -27.73 -0.25
C GLY A 370 -9.51 -29.25 -0.28
N GLN A 371 -9.61 -29.89 -1.44
CA GLN A 371 -9.77 -31.33 -1.61
C GLN A 371 -8.41 -32.06 -1.54
N ILE A 372 -7.70 -31.90 -0.43
CA ILE A 372 -6.26 -32.22 -0.30
C ILE A 372 -5.94 -33.70 -0.53
N GLU A 373 -6.74 -34.64 -0.02
CA GLU A 373 -6.47 -36.07 -0.22
C GLU A 373 -6.67 -36.51 -1.69
N GLU A 374 -7.60 -35.87 -2.41
CA GLU A 374 -7.83 -36.11 -3.83
C GLU A 374 -6.73 -35.46 -4.67
N ALA A 375 -6.28 -34.25 -4.30
CA ALA A 375 -5.13 -33.60 -4.90
C ALA A 375 -3.87 -34.49 -4.83
N GLU A 376 -3.56 -35.08 -3.66
CA GLU A 376 -2.42 -35.99 -3.50
C GLU A 376 -2.53 -37.20 -4.46
N GLN A 377 -3.73 -37.73 -4.66
CA GLN A 377 -3.96 -38.86 -5.59
C GLN A 377 -3.71 -38.45 -7.05
N GLU A 378 -4.16 -37.28 -7.47
CA GLU A 378 -3.92 -36.76 -8.82
C GLU A 378 -2.43 -36.44 -9.04
N TYR A 379 -1.73 -35.90 -8.04
CA TYR A 379 -0.28 -35.74 -8.09
C TYR A 379 0.48 -37.07 -8.21
N LEU A 380 0.08 -38.10 -7.46
CA LEU A 380 0.66 -39.44 -7.59
C LEU A 380 0.34 -40.07 -8.94
N ALA A 381 -0.85 -39.81 -9.50
CA ALA A 381 -1.21 -40.23 -10.85
C ALA A 381 -0.32 -39.53 -11.90
N ALA A 382 -0.09 -38.22 -11.75
CA ALA A 382 0.84 -37.47 -12.60
C ALA A 382 2.28 -38.03 -12.51
N GLU A 383 2.79 -38.33 -11.30
CA GLU A 383 4.12 -38.93 -11.11
C GLU A 383 4.22 -40.30 -11.81
N SER A 384 3.13 -41.06 -11.85
CA SER A 384 3.10 -42.35 -12.55
C SER A 384 3.14 -42.22 -14.07
N MET A 385 2.72 -41.07 -14.61
CA MET A 385 2.74 -40.76 -16.04
C MET A 385 4.14 -40.30 -16.49
N ASP A 386 4.77 -39.44 -15.69
CA ASP A 386 6.15 -39.00 -15.88
C ASP A 386 6.85 -38.86 -14.52
N THR A 387 7.87 -39.70 -14.31
CA THR A 387 8.60 -39.75 -13.04
C THR A 387 9.60 -38.62 -12.86
N GLU A 388 9.87 -37.83 -13.90
CA GLU A 388 10.87 -36.75 -13.86
C GLU A 388 10.22 -35.36 -14.04
N TRP A 389 8.89 -35.27 -14.04
CA TRP A 389 8.18 -34.00 -14.21
C TRP A 389 8.31 -33.09 -12.98
N PRO A 390 9.01 -31.95 -13.08
CA PRO A 390 9.51 -31.22 -11.91
C PRO A 390 8.40 -30.63 -11.02
N LEU A 391 7.34 -30.07 -11.60
CA LEU A 391 6.25 -29.44 -10.85
C LEU A 391 5.51 -30.44 -9.96
N THR A 392 5.17 -31.61 -10.51
CA THR A 392 4.55 -32.72 -9.77
C THR A 392 5.44 -33.22 -8.64
N LEU A 393 6.75 -33.35 -8.91
CA LEU A 393 7.70 -33.82 -7.91
C LEU A 393 7.87 -32.83 -6.76
N PHE A 394 7.92 -31.54 -7.09
CA PHE A 394 7.98 -30.47 -6.08
C PHE A 394 6.73 -30.48 -5.20
N ASP A 395 5.54 -30.56 -5.79
CA ASP A 395 4.28 -30.61 -5.04
C ASP A 395 4.19 -31.86 -4.16
N LEU A 396 4.53 -33.04 -4.68
CA LEU A 396 4.61 -34.26 -3.86
C LEU A 396 5.64 -34.14 -2.73
N ALA A 397 6.70 -33.36 -2.91
CA ALA A 397 7.66 -33.09 -1.84
C ALA A 397 7.04 -32.23 -0.72
N ARG A 398 6.18 -31.26 -1.05
CA ARG A 398 5.39 -30.48 -0.07
C ARG A 398 4.45 -31.40 0.71
N PHE A 399 3.71 -32.28 0.03
CA PHE A 399 2.85 -33.26 0.70
C PHE A 399 3.64 -34.23 1.59
N ALA A 400 4.80 -34.72 1.13
CA ALA A 400 5.68 -35.56 1.94
C ALA A 400 6.22 -34.81 3.16
N SER A 401 6.56 -33.52 2.99
CA SER A 401 6.96 -32.63 4.09
C SER A 401 5.84 -32.50 5.13
N ASP A 402 4.61 -32.22 4.70
CA ASP A 402 3.45 -32.12 5.58
C ASP A 402 3.23 -33.38 6.40
N ARG A 403 3.40 -34.56 5.79
CA ARG A 403 3.34 -35.86 6.46
C ARG A 403 4.51 -36.18 7.39
N GLY A 404 5.51 -35.30 7.49
CA GLY A 404 6.70 -35.49 8.31
C GLY A 404 7.71 -36.50 7.72
N ASP A 405 7.67 -36.74 6.41
CA ASP A 405 8.59 -37.65 5.71
C ASP A 405 9.70 -36.87 4.97
N ALA A 406 10.69 -36.41 5.75
CA ALA A 406 11.80 -35.62 5.22
C ALA A 406 12.62 -36.37 4.16
N GLU A 407 12.81 -37.68 4.30
CA GLU A 407 13.58 -38.49 3.34
C GLU A 407 12.87 -38.59 1.98
N ARG A 408 11.55 -38.81 1.98
CA ARG A 408 10.76 -38.81 0.74
C ARG A 408 10.75 -37.42 0.11
N ALA A 409 10.52 -36.37 0.90
CA ALA A 409 10.50 -34.99 0.40
C ALA A 409 11.85 -34.61 -0.24
N LEU A 410 12.99 -34.86 0.43
CA LEU A 410 14.33 -34.62 -0.12
C LEU A 410 14.63 -35.47 -1.36
N ALA A 411 14.11 -36.69 -1.46
CA ALA A 411 14.27 -37.52 -2.65
C ALA A 411 13.50 -36.96 -3.86
N LEU A 412 12.31 -36.41 -3.62
CA LEU A 412 11.48 -35.77 -4.65
C LEU A 412 12.08 -34.44 -5.10
N LEU A 413 12.50 -33.56 -4.18
CA LEU A 413 13.17 -32.28 -4.51
C LEU A 413 14.44 -32.49 -5.36
N ARG A 414 15.25 -33.51 -5.02
CA ARG A 414 16.44 -33.85 -5.81
C ARG A 414 16.09 -34.33 -7.23
N ARG A 415 14.98 -35.04 -7.42
CA ARG A 415 14.50 -35.45 -8.75
C ARG A 415 13.90 -34.27 -9.52
N ALA A 416 13.22 -33.36 -8.82
CA ALA A 416 12.69 -32.13 -9.40
C ALA A 416 13.78 -31.15 -9.86
N GLY A 417 15.04 -31.37 -9.46
CA GLY A 417 16.15 -30.47 -9.77
C GLY A 417 16.20 -29.22 -8.89
N THR A 418 15.51 -29.22 -7.76
CA THR A 418 15.51 -28.09 -6.80
C THR A 418 16.91 -27.82 -6.28
N GLU A 419 17.28 -26.54 -6.21
CA GLU A 419 18.61 -26.12 -5.76
C GLU A 419 18.84 -26.48 -4.27
N PRO A 420 20.08 -26.79 -3.86
CA PRO A 420 20.38 -27.17 -2.48
C PRO A 420 20.11 -26.08 -1.44
N ASP A 421 20.15 -24.81 -1.84
CA ASP A 421 19.90 -23.64 -1.02
C ASP A 421 18.42 -23.24 -0.97
N HIS A 422 17.54 -23.91 -1.72
CA HIS A 422 16.10 -23.69 -1.62
C HIS A 422 15.63 -23.87 -0.14
N PRO A 423 14.83 -22.95 0.42
CA PRO A 423 14.47 -22.95 1.85
C PRO A 423 13.92 -24.29 2.36
N LEU A 424 13.00 -24.90 1.60
CA LEU A 424 12.45 -26.22 1.94
C LEU A 424 13.54 -27.32 1.96
N THR A 425 14.51 -27.29 1.05
CA THR A 425 15.62 -28.26 1.03
C THR A 425 16.50 -28.11 2.27
N GLN A 426 16.87 -26.87 2.61
CA GLN A 426 17.70 -26.58 3.79
C GLN A 426 17.00 -27.03 5.08
N LEU A 427 15.71 -26.70 5.23
CA LEU A 427 14.91 -27.10 6.37
C LEU A 427 14.86 -28.62 6.51
N LEU A 428 14.54 -29.34 5.43
CA LEU A 428 14.39 -30.80 5.48
C LEU A 428 15.71 -31.52 5.78
N GLU A 429 16.85 -31.01 5.31
CA GLU A 429 18.16 -31.56 5.68
C GLU A 429 18.47 -31.39 7.17
N GLN A 430 18.06 -30.27 7.79
CA GLN A 430 18.18 -30.07 9.24
C GLN A 430 17.29 -31.03 10.03
N HIS A 431 16.13 -31.41 9.47
CA HIS A 431 15.14 -32.28 10.09
C HIS A 431 15.26 -33.75 9.67
N ARG A 432 16.39 -34.13 9.07
CA ARG A 432 16.63 -35.50 8.63
C ARG A 432 16.84 -36.44 9.81
N PRO A 433 16.05 -37.53 9.94
CA PRO A 433 16.23 -38.48 11.03
C PRO A 433 17.57 -39.23 10.92
N ALA A 434 18.37 -39.22 11.99
CA ALA A 434 19.56 -40.05 12.09
C ALA A 434 19.21 -41.41 12.72
N PRO A 435 19.78 -42.53 12.22
CA PRO A 435 19.70 -43.80 12.91
C PRO A 435 20.25 -43.68 14.33
N ARG A 436 19.65 -44.41 15.26
CA ARG A 436 20.12 -44.46 16.65
C ARG A 436 21.43 -45.24 16.73
N ASP A 437 22.49 -44.56 17.14
CA ASP A 437 23.81 -45.15 17.33
C ASP A 437 23.89 -46.10 18.55
N ASP A 438 22.95 -45.96 19.50
CA ASP A 438 22.90 -46.76 20.72
C ASP A 438 22.17 -48.11 20.55
N LEU A 439 21.58 -48.38 19.38
CA LEU A 439 20.85 -49.63 19.08
C LEU A 439 21.46 -50.38 17.89
N GLY A 440 21.89 -51.61 18.14
CA GLY A 440 22.32 -52.51 17.08
C GLY A 440 21.15 -52.91 16.17
N ARG A 441 21.42 -53.05 14.87
CA ARG A 441 20.43 -53.43 13.83
C ARG A 441 19.51 -54.61 14.19
N ASN A 442 19.97 -55.57 14.99
CA ASN A 442 19.20 -56.76 15.38
C ASN A 442 18.58 -56.68 16.79
N ASP A 443 18.80 -55.60 17.54
CA ASP A 443 18.31 -55.42 18.90
C ASP A 443 16.80 -55.20 18.91
N THR A 444 16.17 -55.38 20.07
CA THR A 444 14.74 -55.07 20.23
C THR A 444 14.53 -53.57 20.08
N CYS A 445 13.52 -53.18 19.30
CA CYS A 445 13.24 -51.78 19.01
C CYS A 445 12.81 -51.00 20.26
N TRP A 446 13.26 -49.75 20.38
CA TRP A 446 12.97 -48.84 21.51
C TRP A 446 11.47 -48.53 21.70
N CYS A 447 10.67 -48.62 20.64
CA CYS A 447 9.22 -48.33 20.68
C CYS A 447 8.38 -49.35 21.49
N GLY A 448 9.00 -50.36 22.10
CA GLY A 448 8.30 -51.37 22.90
C GLY A 448 7.54 -52.43 22.07
N SER A 449 7.61 -52.41 20.73
CA SER A 449 6.90 -53.36 19.86
C SER A 449 7.38 -54.82 19.96
N GLY A 450 8.52 -55.08 20.61
CA GLY A 450 9.17 -56.39 20.67
C GLY A 450 9.78 -56.86 19.34
N ARG A 451 9.69 -56.08 18.26
CA ARG A 451 10.31 -56.39 16.96
C ARG A 451 11.78 -55.99 16.94
N LYS A 452 12.58 -56.62 16.07
CA LYS A 452 13.98 -56.19 15.81
C LYS A 452 13.98 -54.77 15.23
N TYR A 453 14.91 -53.92 15.65
CA TYR A 453 15.05 -52.53 15.20
C TYR A 453 15.02 -52.40 13.67
N LYS A 454 15.77 -53.25 12.94
CA LYS A 454 15.75 -53.32 11.46
C LYS A 454 14.41 -53.64 10.79
N LYS A 455 13.47 -54.21 11.53
CA LYS A 455 12.13 -54.58 11.04
C LYS A 455 11.05 -53.66 11.61
N CYS A 456 11.45 -52.64 12.37
CA CYS A 456 10.55 -51.74 13.06
C CYS A 456 10.87 -50.29 12.66
N HIS A 457 11.80 -49.63 13.36
CA HIS A 457 12.07 -48.20 13.18
C HIS A 457 13.41 -47.86 12.49
N LEU A 458 14.27 -48.84 12.16
CA LEU A 458 15.51 -48.51 11.45
C LEU A 458 15.21 -47.98 10.04
N GLY A 459 15.54 -46.73 9.77
CA GLY A 459 15.17 -46.00 8.55
C GLY A 459 13.72 -45.51 8.53
N ARG A 460 13.07 -45.44 9.71
CA ARG A 460 11.71 -44.90 9.95
C ARG A 460 11.65 -44.16 11.28
N GLU A 461 12.79 -43.66 11.74
CA GLU A 461 12.88 -42.80 12.90
C GLU A 461 12.18 -41.47 12.59
N GLN A 462 11.46 -40.94 13.57
CA GLN A 462 10.99 -39.56 13.52
C GLN A 462 11.74 -38.78 14.59
N LEU A 463 11.99 -37.51 14.29
CA LEU A 463 12.53 -36.59 15.29
C LEU A 463 11.49 -36.39 16.42
N PRO A 464 11.95 -36.22 17.67
CA PRO A 464 11.09 -35.76 18.76
C PRO A 464 10.27 -34.55 18.34
N LEU A 465 9.05 -34.40 18.88
CA LEU A 465 8.17 -33.26 18.54
C LEU A 465 8.87 -31.91 18.79
N ALA A 466 9.70 -31.81 19.83
CA ALA A 466 10.44 -30.58 20.15
C ALA A 466 11.35 -30.14 19.01
N ASP A 467 11.99 -31.10 18.33
CA ASP A 467 12.87 -30.85 17.20
C ASP A 467 12.09 -30.63 15.88
N ARG A 468 10.76 -30.75 15.88
CA ARG A 468 9.89 -30.54 14.71
C ARG A 468 9.05 -29.26 14.79
N VAL A 469 9.12 -28.51 15.90
CA VAL A 469 8.33 -27.27 16.10
C VAL A 469 8.57 -26.27 14.98
N GLY A 470 9.83 -25.95 14.68
CA GLY A 470 10.17 -25.03 13.58
C GLY A 470 9.72 -25.53 12.21
N TRP A 471 9.78 -26.85 11.96
CA TRP A 471 9.29 -27.44 10.72
C TRP A 471 7.76 -27.35 10.61
N LEU A 472 7.01 -27.59 11.69
CA LEU A 472 5.57 -27.43 11.71
C LEU A 472 5.16 -25.97 11.42
N TYR A 473 5.83 -25.00 12.03
CA TYR A 473 5.62 -23.59 11.73
C TYR A 473 5.93 -23.26 10.26
N PHE A 474 7.04 -23.78 9.73
CA PHE A 474 7.39 -23.61 8.32
C PHE A 474 6.33 -24.17 7.37
N LYS A 475 5.68 -25.29 7.69
CA LYS A 475 4.57 -25.84 6.87
C LYS A 475 3.42 -24.84 6.75
N ALA A 476 3.06 -24.18 7.85
CA ALA A 476 2.04 -23.15 7.85
C ALA A 476 2.50 -21.92 7.04
N CYS A 477 3.74 -21.46 7.22
CA CYS A 477 4.32 -20.37 6.41
C CYS A 477 4.30 -20.70 4.91
N GLN A 478 4.68 -21.93 4.54
CA GLN A 478 4.66 -22.39 3.15
C GLN A 478 3.25 -22.38 2.57
N TYR A 479 2.24 -22.71 3.38
CA TYR A 479 0.83 -22.69 2.96
C TYR A 479 0.39 -21.30 2.50
N VAL A 480 0.84 -20.23 3.16
CA VAL A 480 0.54 -18.84 2.76
C VAL A 480 1.00 -18.57 1.33
N PHE A 481 2.20 -18.99 0.95
CA PHE A 481 2.78 -18.70 -0.37
C PHE A 481 2.20 -19.51 -1.54
N VAL A 482 1.52 -20.62 -1.26
CA VAL A 482 0.95 -21.51 -2.30
C VAL A 482 -0.57 -21.37 -2.45
N THR A 483 -1.19 -20.48 -1.68
CA THR A 483 -2.63 -20.23 -1.65
C THR A 483 -2.93 -18.73 -1.82
N PRO A 484 -4.21 -18.33 -1.97
CA PRO A 484 -4.59 -16.92 -2.11
C PRO A 484 -4.19 -16.01 -0.93
N TRP A 485 -3.81 -16.59 0.23
CA TRP A 485 -3.27 -15.84 1.38
C TRP A 485 -1.99 -15.05 1.07
N ARG A 486 -1.31 -15.38 -0.05
CA ARG A 486 -0.16 -14.61 -0.54
C ARG A 486 -0.48 -13.14 -0.83
N GLU A 487 -1.69 -12.82 -1.30
CA GLU A 487 -2.08 -11.44 -1.58
C GLU A 487 -2.11 -10.61 -0.29
N LEU A 488 -2.76 -11.13 0.77
CA LEU A 488 -2.75 -10.49 2.08
C LEU A 488 -1.34 -10.37 2.67
N PHE A 489 -0.46 -11.35 2.39
CA PHE A 489 0.95 -11.24 2.77
C PHE A 489 1.64 -10.06 2.07
N ILE A 490 1.36 -9.81 0.79
CA ILE A 490 1.90 -8.66 0.07
C ILE A 490 1.37 -7.35 0.68
N ASP A 491 0.07 -7.25 0.95
CA ASP A 491 -0.52 -6.05 1.55
C ASP A 491 0.11 -5.70 2.91
N VAL A 492 0.33 -6.72 3.76
CA VAL A 492 0.96 -6.54 5.07
C VAL A 492 2.44 -6.16 4.95
N ALA A 493 3.16 -6.74 3.97
CA ALA A 493 4.55 -6.41 3.71
C ALA A 493 4.71 -4.97 3.21
N ASP A 494 3.87 -4.54 2.26
CA ASP A 494 3.87 -3.17 1.73
C ASP A 494 3.66 -2.13 2.84
N VAL A 495 2.76 -2.42 3.79
CA VAL A 495 2.55 -1.54 4.95
C VAL A 495 3.79 -1.45 5.82
N ARG A 496 4.52 -2.55 6.08
CA ARG A 496 5.78 -2.43 6.82
C ARG A 496 6.79 -1.59 6.06
N ASP A 497 6.98 -1.91 4.79
CA ASP A 497 8.02 -1.30 3.96
C ASP A 497 7.80 0.21 3.82
N ALA A 498 6.56 0.69 3.85
CA ALA A 498 6.23 2.12 3.89
C ALA A 498 6.85 2.89 5.08
N TYR A 499 7.22 2.20 6.18
CA TYR A 499 7.85 2.80 7.36
C TYR A 499 9.37 2.57 7.43
N LEU A 500 9.94 1.77 6.51
CA LEU A 500 11.38 1.50 6.44
C LEU A 500 12.03 2.42 5.38
N GLY A 501 13.26 2.87 5.63
CA GLY A 501 14.01 3.68 4.65
C GLY A 501 14.53 2.85 3.48
N GLU A 502 14.91 3.48 2.36
CA GLU A 502 15.45 2.80 1.14
C GLU A 502 16.67 1.88 1.41
N ASP A 503 17.37 2.05 2.54
CA ASP A 503 18.54 1.24 2.96
C ASP A 503 18.22 0.23 4.09
N ASP A 504 17.00 0.23 4.63
CA ASP A 504 16.58 -0.61 5.77
C ASP A 504 15.80 -1.84 5.29
N GLU A 505 16.43 -2.73 4.52
CA GLU A 505 15.85 -4.06 4.29
C GLU A 505 15.89 -4.89 5.59
N LEU A 506 14.74 -5.43 6.01
CA LEU A 506 14.68 -6.48 7.03
C LEU A 506 14.68 -7.83 6.32
N PRO A 507 15.82 -8.55 6.22
CA PRO A 507 15.94 -9.69 5.31
C PRO A 507 15.15 -10.95 5.69
N GLU A 508 14.21 -10.88 6.65
CA GLU A 508 13.23 -11.93 7.02
C GLU A 508 12.52 -11.43 8.30
N ASP A 509 11.53 -10.55 8.19
CA ASP A 509 10.75 -10.11 9.36
C ASP A 509 9.64 -11.14 9.68
N PRO A 510 9.71 -11.85 10.83
CA PRO A 510 8.74 -12.88 11.15
C PRO A 510 7.36 -12.32 11.54
N LEU A 511 7.22 -11.01 11.76
CA LEU A 511 5.95 -10.39 12.15
C LEU A 511 4.88 -10.55 11.08
N PHE A 512 5.19 -10.24 9.82
CA PHE A 512 4.18 -10.13 8.75
C PHE A 512 3.54 -11.49 8.48
N ILE A 513 4.37 -12.52 8.33
CA ILE A 513 3.88 -13.87 8.05
C ILE A 513 3.06 -14.41 9.23
N ASP A 514 3.44 -14.11 10.48
CA ASP A 514 2.66 -14.55 11.64
C ASP A 514 1.35 -13.80 11.78
N ALA A 515 1.32 -12.50 11.45
CA ALA A 515 0.10 -11.72 11.38
C ALA A 515 -0.87 -12.32 10.36
N VAL A 516 -0.41 -12.63 9.15
CA VAL A 516 -1.23 -13.31 8.13
C VAL A 516 -1.72 -14.68 8.61
N LEU A 517 -0.85 -15.45 9.27
CA LEU A 517 -1.19 -16.76 9.82
C LEU A 517 -2.30 -16.67 10.87
N PHE A 518 -2.17 -15.83 11.88
CA PHE A 518 -3.06 -15.89 13.03
C PHE A 518 -4.13 -14.80 13.04
N GLU A 519 -3.76 -13.55 12.79
CA GLU A 519 -4.71 -12.43 12.71
C GLU A 519 -5.48 -12.44 11.36
N GLY A 520 -4.81 -12.80 10.26
CA GLY A 520 -5.45 -12.99 8.95
C GLY A 520 -6.24 -14.29 8.81
N GLY A 521 -6.00 -15.28 9.68
CA GLY A 521 -6.73 -16.55 9.70
C GLY A 521 -6.16 -17.66 8.82
N ALA A 522 -5.04 -17.43 8.12
CA ALA A 522 -4.43 -18.43 7.23
C ALA A 522 -3.98 -19.72 7.96
N PHE A 523 -3.63 -19.63 9.24
CA PHE A 523 -3.27 -20.79 10.07
C PHE A 523 -4.48 -21.68 10.40
N ALA A 524 -5.64 -21.07 10.63
CA ALA A 524 -6.88 -21.80 10.85
C ALA A 524 -7.29 -22.56 9.58
N ASP A 525 -7.17 -21.91 8.42
CA ASP A 525 -7.40 -22.53 7.12
C ASP A 525 -6.37 -23.63 6.82
N PHE A 526 -5.08 -23.39 7.07
CA PHE A 526 -4.03 -24.41 6.99
C PHE A 526 -4.39 -25.67 7.80
N LEU A 527 -4.86 -25.52 9.03
CA LEU A 527 -5.25 -26.67 9.85
C LEU A 527 -6.52 -27.36 9.33
N ALA A 528 -7.51 -26.60 8.87
CA ALA A 528 -8.74 -27.16 8.30
C ALA A 528 -8.45 -27.96 7.02
N THR A 529 -7.57 -27.44 6.18
CA THR A 529 -7.29 -27.93 4.83
C THR A 529 -6.18 -28.99 4.85
N ARG A 530 -5.00 -28.67 5.41
CA ARG A 530 -3.81 -29.55 5.41
C ARG A 530 -3.65 -30.38 6.67
N GLY A 531 -4.40 -30.12 7.74
CA GLY A 531 -4.28 -30.82 9.02
C GLY A 531 -4.50 -32.35 8.94
N VAL A 532 -5.19 -32.85 7.91
CA VAL A 532 -5.34 -34.29 7.63
C VAL A 532 -4.03 -34.97 7.21
N LEU A 533 -3.07 -34.21 6.69
CA LEU A 533 -1.76 -34.72 6.29
C LEU A 533 -0.78 -34.81 7.46
N LEU A 534 -0.93 -33.94 8.46
CA LEU A 534 0.02 -33.80 9.56
C LEU A 534 0.09 -35.06 10.44
N PRO A 535 1.26 -35.40 11.00
CA PRO A 535 1.37 -36.33 12.12
C PRO A 535 0.42 -35.92 13.28
N ASP A 536 -0.20 -36.90 13.93
CA ASP A 536 -1.19 -36.66 15.01
C ASP A 536 -0.68 -35.72 16.11
N ASP A 537 0.60 -35.81 16.47
CA ASP A 537 1.20 -35.01 17.52
C ASP A 537 1.53 -33.57 17.09
N GLU A 538 1.90 -33.37 15.83
CA GLU A 538 2.02 -32.03 15.20
C GLU A 538 0.66 -31.36 15.07
N ARG A 539 -0.36 -32.10 14.62
CA ARG A 539 -1.72 -31.57 14.52
C ARG A 539 -2.24 -31.11 15.88
N LEU A 540 -2.09 -31.94 16.92
CA LEU A 540 -2.50 -31.58 18.28
C LEU A 540 -1.74 -30.37 18.83
N LEU A 541 -0.48 -30.18 18.43
CA LEU A 541 0.31 -29.01 18.80
C LEU A 541 -0.19 -27.75 18.07
N ALA A 542 -0.43 -27.85 16.77
CA ALA A 542 -0.95 -26.75 15.97
C ALA A 542 -2.35 -26.31 16.44
N GLU A 543 -3.24 -27.25 16.80
CA GLU A 543 -4.55 -26.95 17.41
C GLU A 543 -4.40 -26.15 18.72
N GLN A 544 -3.30 -26.33 19.47
CA GLN A 544 -3.01 -25.51 20.66
C GLN A 544 -2.46 -24.12 20.31
N TRP A 545 -1.68 -24.00 19.23
CA TRP A 545 -1.20 -22.69 18.75
C TRP A 545 -2.35 -21.78 18.34
N GLN A 546 -3.41 -22.34 17.74
CA GLN A 546 -4.63 -21.59 17.39
C GLN A 546 -5.31 -20.94 18.61
N LEU A 547 -5.08 -21.47 19.82
CA LEU A 547 -5.62 -20.94 21.08
C LEU A 547 -4.66 -19.96 21.78
N SER A 548 -3.52 -19.64 21.16
CA SER A 548 -2.48 -18.78 21.74
C SER A 548 -2.48 -17.44 21.02
N PRO A 549 -3.34 -16.47 21.39
CA PRO A 549 -3.42 -15.17 20.72
C PRO A 549 -2.13 -14.36 20.93
N ARG A 550 -1.89 -13.39 20.04
CA ARG A 550 -0.85 -12.39 20.24
C ARG A 550 -1.20 -11.54 21.45
N SER A 551 -0.20 -11.19 22.23
CA SER A 551 -0.41 -10.39 23.43
C SER A 551 0.77 -9.45 23.70
N LEU A 552 0.55 -8.57 24.67
CA LEU A 552 1.56 -7.67 25.18
C LEU A 552 2.13 -8.24 26.48
N PHE A 553 3.44 -8.41 26.50
CA PHE A 553 4.14 -9.07 27.59
C PHE A 553 5.15 -8.13 28.24
N GLU A 554 5.22 -8.18 29.56
CA GLU A 554 6.31 -7.58 30.32
C GLU A 554 7.38 -8.64 30.62
N VAL A 555 8.63 -8.33 30.28
CA VAL A 555 9.78 -9.18 30.61
C VAL A 555 10.07 -9.08 32.10
N GLN A 556 9.99 -10.19 32.84
CA GLN A 556 10.23 -10.22 34.29
C GLN A 556 11.66 -10.65 34.62
N GLU A 557 12.09 -11.78 34.06
CA GLU A 557 13.42 -12.34 34.31
C GLU A 557 14.05 -12.81 32.99
N VAL A 558 15.38 -12.67 32.88
CA VAL A 558 16.13 -13.07 31.68
C VAL A 558 17.33 -13.92 32.08
N GLU A 559 17.39 -15.15 31.58
CA GLU A 559 18.61 -15.97 31.60
C GLU A 559 19.23 -15.94 30.19
N SER A 560 20.23 -15.06 30.03
CA SER A 560 20.87 -14.80 28.73
C SER A 560 21.30 -16.08 27.99
N GLY A 561 20.80 -16.26 26.78
CA GLY A 561 21.11 -17.38 25.90
C GLY A 561 20.31 -18.66 26.17
N ARG A 562 19.32 -18.62 27.06
CA ARG A 562 18.57 -19.80 27.50
C ARG A 562 17.06 -19.60 27.63
N ARG A 563 16.61 -18.64 28.44
CA ARG A 563 15.17 -18.46 28.72
C ARG A 563 14.81 -17.02 29.10
N VAL A 564 13.53 -16.72 28.94
CA VAL A 564 12.91 -15.46 29.34
C VAL A 564 11.63 -15.80 30.10
N GLN A 565 11.43 -15.19 31.27
CA GLN A 565 10.14 -15.21 31.95
C GLN A 565 9.38 -13.94 31.57
N VAL A 566 8.16 -14.12 31.09
CA VAL A 566 7.29 -13.01 30.67
C VAL A 566 5.95 -13.10 31.37
N ARG A 567 5.36 -11.94 31.66
CA ARG A 567 3.99 -11.81 32.16
C ARG A 567 3.13 -11.17 31.10
N ASP A 568 2.04 -11.82 30.72
CA ASP A 568 1.01 -11.24 29.88
C ASP A 568 0.34 -10.07 30.63
N VAL A 569 0.37 -8.88 30.05
CA VAL A 569 -0.17 -7.66 30.66
C VAL A 569 -1.70 -7.65 30.65
N ARG A 570 -2.33 -8.32 29.66
CA ARG A 570 -3.79 -8.40 29.49
C ARG A 570 -4.41 -9.45 30.42
N THR A 571 -3.77 -10.60 30.59
CA THR A 571 -4.31 -11.72 31.39
C THR A 571 -3.69 -11.86 32.77
N GLY A 572 -2.44 -11.40 32.94
CA GLY A 572 -1.63 -11.60 34.14
C GLY A 572 -0.92 -12.97 34.21
N ASP A 573 -1.09 -13.83 33.21
CA ASP A 573 -0.43 -15.14 33.15
C ASP A 573 1.08 -15.00 32.99
N VAL A 574 1.83 -15.94 33.57
CA VAL A 574 3.30 -15.93 33.56
C VAL A 574 3.81 -17.16 32.83
N TYR A 575 4.72 -16.95 31.86
CA TYR A 575 5.27 -17.98 31.01
C TYR A 575 6.79 -18.04 31.13
N ASP A 576 7.31 -19.26 31.20
CA ASP A 576 8.74 -19.55 31.06
C ASP A 576 9.01 -19.97 29.62
N VAL A 577 9.57 -19.05 28.85
CA VAL A 577 9.80 -19.19 27.41
C VAL A 577 11.24 -19.60 27.16
N HIS A 578 11.44 -20.66 26.40
CA HIS A 578 12.76 -21.07 25.94
C HIS A 578 13.17 -20.17 24.78
N GLU A 579 14.18 -19.31 25.00
CA GLU A 579 14.70 -18.43 23.96
C GLU A 579 16.20 -18.15 24.14
N ARG A 580 16.99 -18.33 23.08
CA ARG A 580 18.45 -18.29 23.03
C ARG A 580 19.03 -17.03 22.39
N THR A 581 18.28 -16.35 21.52
CA THR A 581 18.79 -15.22 20.71
C THR A 581 18.38 -13.88 21.31
N ALA A 582 17.08 -13.59 21.37
CA ALA A 582 16.46 -12.43 21.98
C ALA A 582 16.73 -12.32 23.48
N SER A 583 16.89 -13.43 24.20
CA SER A 583 17.29 -13.40 25.63
C SER A 583 18.65 -12.76 25.89
N ARG A 584 19.47 -12.51 24.84
CA ARG A 584 20.73 -11.77 24.95
C ARG A 584 20.54 -10.24 24.88
N GLN A 585 19.38 -9.79 24.42
CA GLN A 585 19.07 -8.38 24.16
C GLN A 585 17.95 -7.86 25.07
N LEU A 586 16.98 -8.72 25.40
CA LEU A 586 15.86 -8.39 26.26
C LEU A 586 16.31 -8.07 27.70
N ARG A 587 15.59 -7.16 28.35
CA ARG A 587 15.87 -6.70 29.72
C ARG A 587 14.59 -6.76 30.56
N PRO A 588 14.69 -7.09 31.86
CA PRO A 588 13.58 -6.95 32.79
C PRO A 588 12.93 -5.56 32.70
N GLY A 589 11.61 -5.50 32.76
CA GLY A 589 10.80 -4.28 32.64
C GLY A 589 10.46 -3.86 31.21
N GLN A 590 11.03 -4.49 30.17
CA GLN A 590 10.66 -4.20 28.79
C GLN A 590 9.28 -4.76 28.44
N LEU A 591 8.52 -4.00 27.64
CA LEU A 591 7.28 -4.45 27.02
C LEU A 591 7.55 -4.97 25.61
N ILE A 592 7.02 -6.14 25.29
CA ILE A 592 7.14 -6.78 23.98
C ILE A 592 5.78 -7.29 23.50
N CYS A 593 5.47 -7.04 22.24
CA CYS A 593 4.34 -7.64 21.54
C CYS A 593 4.84 -8.86 20.76
N THR A 594 4.27 -10.03 21.05
CA THR A 594 4.67 -11.30 20.44
C THR A 594 3.59 -12.36 20.70
N ARG A 595 3.78 -13.56 20.17
CA ARG A 595 2.93 -14.72 20.49
C ARG A 595 3.73 -15.71 21.32
N VAL A 596 3.22 -16.05 22.51
CA VAL A 596 3.77 -17.13 23.34
C VAL A 596 2.92 -18.37 23.13
N ALA A 597 3.46 -19.36 22.43
CA ALA A 597 2.73 -20.59 22.11
C ALA A 597 3.40 -21.83 22.75
N PRO A 598 2.63 -22.88 23.07
CA PRO A 598 3.17 -24.09 23.69
C PRO A 598 4.11 -24.82 22.74
N ALA A 599 5.16 -25.39 23.30
CA ALA A 599 6.04 -26.37 22.68
C ALA A 599 6.19 -27.58 23.63
N PRO A 600 6.77 -28.71 23.21
CA PRO A 600 6.91 -29.86 24.10
C PRO A 600 7.73 -29.52 25.35
N GLU A 601 7.09 -29.61 26.51
CA GLU A 601 7.66 -29.32 27.84
C GLU A 601 8.05 -27.84 28.09
N THR A 602 7.69 -26.90 27.22
CA THR A 602 8.06 -25.47 27.33
C THR A 602 7.09 -24.54 26.57
N TYR A 603 7.37 -23.23 26.55
CA TYR A 603 6.79 -22.26 25.62
C TYR A 603 7.88 -21.67 24.71
N GLU A 604 7.50 -21.19 23.54
CA GLU A 604 8.38 -20.49 22.57
C GLU A 604 7.70 -19.20 22.06
N PHE A 605 8.52 -18.25 21.59
CA PHE A 605 8.03 -17.05 20.89
C PHE A 605 7.82 -17.36 19.41
N PHE A 606 6.70 -16.89 18.86
CA PHE A 606 6.38 -16.92 17.44
C PHE A 606 6.12 -15.50 16.91
N GLY A 607 6.31 -15.31 15.61
CA GLY A 607 5.89 -14.10 14.92
C GLY A 607 6.63 -12.83 15.29
N GLY A 608 7.93 -12.96 15.57
CA GLY A 608 8.78 -11.84 15.93
C GLY A 608 8.58 -11.38 17.38
N ILE A 609 9.47 -10.49 17.82
CA ILE A 609 9.41 -9.88 19.15
C ILE A 609 9.48 -8.38 18.93
N GLU A 610 8.33 -7.71 19.01
CA GLU A 610 8.20 -6.28 18.74
C GLU A 610 8.32 -5.50 20.05
N PRO A 611 9.36 -4.66 20.25
CA PRO A 611 9.45 -3.79 21.41
C PRO A 611 8.33 -2.74 21.40
N VAL A 612 7.70 -2.50 22.55
CA VAL A 612 6.61 -1.53 22.70
C VAL A 612 6.99 -0.48 23.72
N ALA A 613 6.80 0.80 23.40
CA ALA A 613 7.05 1.85 24.36
C ALA A 613 5.92 1.92 25.41
N LEU A 614 6.24 2.32 26.63
CA LEU A 614 5.27 2.35 27.74
C LEU A 614 4.03 3.20 27.42
N HIS A 615 4.18 4.31 26.68
CA HIS A 615 3.09 5.20 26.31
C HIS A 615 2.16 4.63 25.23
N GLU A 616 2.60 3.59 24.51
CA GLU A 616 1.81 2.90 23.49
C GLU A 616 1.05 1.70 24.08
N ARG A 617 1.36 1.31 25.33
CA ARG A 617 0.83 0.11 25.98
C ARG A 617 -0.69 0.00 25.91
N ASP A 618 -1.38 1.03 26.38
CA ASP A 618 -2.84 1.00 26.52
C ASP A 618 -3.51 1.03 25.13
N GLN A 619 -2.93 1.78 24.17
CA GLN A 619 -3.39 1.80 22.78
C GLN A 619 -3.23 0.42 22.11
N LEU A 620 -2.09 -0.24 22.31
CA LEU A 620 -1.87 -1.58 21.75
C LEU A 620 -2.80 -2.62 22.39
N ILE A 621 -3.09 -2.50 23.70
CA ILE A 621 -4.07 -3.38 24.35
C ILE A 621 -5.45 -3.20 23.71
N ASP A 622 -5.89 -1.96 23.48
CA ASP A 622 -7.17 -1.67 22.82
C ASP A 622 -7.22 -2.26 21.40
N VAL A 623 -6.14 -2.14 20.63
CA VAL A 623 -6.01 -2.76 19.30
C VAL A 623 -6.13 -4.29 19.40
N LEU A 624 -5.37 -4.93 20.29
CA LEU A 624 -5.38 -6.39 20.47
C LEU A 624 -6.71 -6.94 21.03
N ASP A 625 -7.46 -6.14 21.78
CA ASP A 625 -8.79 -6.51 22.31
C ASP A 625 -9.89 -6.39 21.24
N SER A 626 -9.62 -5.69 20.13
CA SER A 626 -10.55 -5.48 19.03
C SER A 626 -10.54 -6.57 17.94
N ASP A 627 -9.65 -7.58 18.07
CA ASP A 627 -9.39 -8.60 17.06
C ASP A 627 -8.96 -7.96 15.72
N PRO A 628 -7.76 -7.35 15.70
CA PRO A 628 -7.37 -6.44 14.64
C PRO A 628 -7.12 -7.16 13.31
N ASP A 629 -7.41 -6.48 12.21
CA ASP A 629 -6.92 -6.89 10.90
C ASP A 629 -5.37 -6.89 10.88
N PRO A 630 -4.72 -7.86 10.23
CA PRO A 630 -3.26 -7.94 10.20
C PRO A 630 -2.58 -6.70 9.62
N VAL A 631 -3.20 -6.00 8.66
CA VAL A 631 -2.68 -4.75 8.08
C VAL A 631 -2.63 -3.66 9.15
N ASP A 632 -3.74 -3.45 9.87
CA ASP A 632 -3.85 -2.44 10.94
C ASP A 632 -2.87 -2.72 12.09
N LEU A 633 -2.75 -3.99 12.49
CA LEU A 633 -1.84 -4.41 13.56
C LEU A 633 -0.38 -4.15 13.17
N VAL A 634 0.01 -4.55 11.96
CA VAL A 634 1.38 -4.35 11.47
C VAL A 634 1.66 -2.87 11.27
N GLU A 635 0.72 -2.08 10.77
CA GLU A 635 0.85 -0.62 10.68
C GLU A 635 1.15 -0.02 12.06
N PHE A 636 0.34 -0.34 13.07
CA PHE A 636 0.52 0.16 14.43
C PHE A 636 1.92 -0.16 14.98
N LEU A 637 2.36 -1.42 14.84
CA LEU A 637 3.68 -1.87 15.31
C LEU A 637 4.85 -1.30 14.48
N SER A 638 4.58 -0.78 13.28
CA SER A 638 5.58 -0.20 12.38
C SER A 638 5.79 1.29 12.59
N ARG A 639 4.85 2.00 13.22
CA ARG A 639 4.99 3.44 13.54
C ARG A 639 6.25 3.79 14.33
N ARG A 640 6.81 2.84 15.08
CA ARG A 640 8.09 3.03 15.80
C ARG A 640 9.29 3.30 14.89
N PHE A 641 9.19 2.96 13.60
CA PHE A 641 10.20 3.27 12.59
C PHE A 641 9.96 4.62 11.91
N ALA A 642 8.77 5.20 12.05
CA ALA A 642 8.48 6.52 11.53
C ALA A 642 9.41 7.57 12.18
N PRO A 643 9.85 8.58 11.42
CA PRO A 643 10.55 9.71 12.02
C PRO A 643 9.65 10.38 13.07
N PRO A 644 10.23 10.84 14.20
CA PRO A 644 9.45 11.41 15.28
C PRO A 644 8.68 12.66 14.80
N THR A 645 7.39 12.71 15.10
CA THR A 645 6.59 13.91 14.82
C THR A 645 7.02 15.05 15.73
N MET A 646 7.66 16.06 15.14
CA MET A 646 8.20 17.20 15.88
C MET A 646 7.10 18.23 16.16
N VAL A 647 6.75 18.41 17.44
CA VAL A 647 5.79 19.43 17.91
C VAL A 647 6.48 20.48 18.77
N ASN A 648 5.99 21.71 18.74
CA ASN A 648 6.45 22.79 19.60
C ASN A 648 5.88 22.64 21.02
N THR A 649 6.28 23.54 21.94
CA THR A 649 5.84 23.52 23.35
C THR A 649 4.33 23.66 23.56
N GLU A 650 3.59 24.13 22.55
CA GLU A 650 2.12 24.26 22.59
C GLU A 650 1.42 23.04 21.95
N GLY A 651 2.17 22.05 21.44
CA GLY A 651 1.63 20.87 20.75
C GLY A 651 1.35 21.07 19.26
N ASP A 652 1.67 22.23 18.69
CA ASP A 652 1.53 22.47 17.25
C ASP A 652 2.73 21.86 16.49
N LEU A 653 2.52 21.34 15.29
CA LEU A 653 3.62 20.84 14.43
C LEU A 653 4.69 21.92 14.21
N LEU A 654 5.96 21.50 14.25
CA LEU A 654 7.09 22.38 13.96
C LEU A 654 7.18 22.64 12.46
N THR A 655 6.77 23.85 12.07
CA THR A 655 6.81 24.34 10.68
C THR A 655 7.64 25.62 10.67
N LEU A 656 8.72 25.67 9.89
CA LEU A 656 9.41 26.93 9.63
C LEU A 656 8.49 27.80 8.77
N CYS A 657 7.97 28.88 9.34
CA CYS A 657 7.12 29.83 8.65
C CYS A 657 7.85 31.17 8.55
N GLU A 658 8.03 31.66 7.33
CA GLU A 658 8.60 32.97 7.03
C GLU A 658 7.63 33.76 6.16
N ALA A 659 7.22 34.94 6.61
CA ALA A 659 6.37 35.82 5.84
C ALA A 659 6.98 37.21 5.71
N THR A 660 6.92 37.80 4.53
CA THR A 660 7.27 39.20 4.31
C THR A 660 6.02 39.98 3.99
N VAL A 661 5.74 41.01 4.78
CA VAL A 661 4.57 41.87 4.59
C VAL A 661 4.99 43.30 4.31
N ARG A 662 4.27 43.99 3.42
CA ARG A 662 4.39 45.44 3.23
C ARG A 662 3.49 46.17 4.21
N VAL A 663 4.07 47.10 4.95
CA VAL A 663 3.43 47.89 6.01
C VAL A 663 3.70 49.38 5.81
N ASN A 664 2.87 50.24 6.40
CA ASN A 664 3.06 51.68 6.36
C ASN A 664 4.24 52.16 7.22
N ALA A 665 4.78 53.32 6.87
CA ALA A 665 5.90 53.94 7.58
C ALA A 665 5.61 54.27 9.07
N ASP A 666 4.34 54.29 9.48
CA ASP A 666 3.90 54.58 10.85
C ASP A 666 3.66 53.31 11.70
N ILE A 667 4.06 52.12 11.22
CA ILE A 667 3.84 50.82 11.92
C ILE A 667 4.72 50.65 13.17
N GLU A 668 5.91 51.25 13.20
CA GLU A 668 6.92 51.04 14.24
C GLU A 668 6.40 51.33 15.67
N PRO A 669 5.73 52.47 15.95
CA PRO A 669 5.17 52.74 17.28
C PRO A 669 3.99 51.82 17.64
N LEU A 670 3.33 51.20 16.66
CA LEU A 670 2.24 50.25 16.89
C LEU A 670 2.82 48.89 17.31
N LEU A 671 3.91 48.45 16.67
CA LEU A 671 4.65 47.25 17.06
C LEU A 671 5.29 47.41 18.45
N ASP A 672 5.84 48.58 18.78
CA ASP A 672 6.37 48.88 20.13
C ASP A 672 5.32 48.73 21.25
N ASN A 673 4.02 48.84 20.92
CA ASN A 673 2.94 48.62 21.89
C ASN A 673 2.44 47.17 21.93
N ALA A 674 2.68 46.39 20.87
CA ALA A 674 2.14 45.05 20.70
C ALA A 674 3.15 43.94 21.00
N TYR A 675 4.45 44.21 20.82
CA TYR A 675 5.53 43.23 20.92
C TYR A 675 6.73 43.80 21.70
N ASP A 676 7.61 42.92 22.17
CA ASP A 676 8.78 43.31 22.95
C ASP A 676 9.94 43.72 22.02
N ARG A 677 10.33 45.00 22.06
CA ARG A 677 11.39 45.55 21.21
C ARG A 677 12.78 45.05 21.62
N VAL A 678 13.59 44.68 20.64
CA VAL A 678 15.01 44.30 20.81
C VAL A 678 15.92 45.38 20.24
N GLU A 679 17.01 45.72 20.94
CA GLU A 679 18.03 46.64 20.44
C GLU A 679 19.02 45.91 19.52
N GLU A 680 18.77 45.95 18.22
CA GLU A 680 19.68 45.49 17.16
C GLU A 680 19.98 46.60 16.13
N ASP A 681 20.85 46.33 15.15
CA ASP A 681 21.19 47.29 14.07
C ASP A 681 19.97 47.64 13.17
N THR A 682 18.97 46.76 13.14
CA THR A 682 17.66 46.95 12.49
C THR A 682 16.52 46.83 13.52
N PRO A 683 15.42 47.60 13.42
CA PRO A 683 14.29 47.48 14.35
C PRO A 683 13.70 46.06 14.33
N ALA A 684 13.68 45.41 15.49
CA ALA A 684 13.16 44.05 15.67
C ALA A 684 12.31 43.92 16.94
N TRP A 685 11.35 43.00 16.91
CA TRP A 685 10.45 42.68 18.01
C TRP A 685 10.27 41.18 18.19
N LEU A 686 9.99 40.77 19.43
CA LEU A 686 9.69 39.40 19.81
C LEU A 686 8.26 39.28 20.33
N ASP A 687 7.54 38.26 19.87
CA ASP A 687 6.32 37.77 20.49
C ASP A 687 6.67 36.65 21.47
N HIS A 688 5.98 36.62 22.61
CA HIS A 688 6.20 35.64 23.65
C HIS A 688 4.92 34.87 23.97
N VAL A 689 5.06 33.56 24.11
CA VAL A 689 4.02 32.70 24.68
C VAL A 689 4.46 32.15 26.03
N MET A 690 3.51 32.07 26.95
CA MET A 690 3.71 31.47 28.26
C MET A 690 3.21 30.03 28.24
N THR A 691 4.11 29.08 28.44
CA THR A 691 3.78 27.65 28.52
C THR A 691 4.42 27.08 29.79
N HIS A 692 3.64 26.39 30.62
CA HIS A 692 4.11 25.77 31.87
C HIS A 692 4.88 26.74 32.81
N GLY A 693 4.52 28.03 32.80
CA GLY A 693 5.16 29.06 33.63
C GLY A 693 6.48 29.62 33.07
N ASN A 694 6.94 29.13 31.91
CA ASN A 694 8.11 29.63 31.20
C ASN A 694 7.70 30.47 29.99
N SER A 695 8.48 31.52 29.71
CA SER A 695 8.30 32.36 28.53
C SER A 695 9.13 31.80 27.37
N HIS A 696 8.47 31.56 26.24
CA HIS A 696 9.08 31.10 25.00
C HIS A 696 8.83 32.12 23.89
N ILE A 697 9.80 32.31 23.00
CA ILE A 697 9.60 33.16 21.82
C ILE A 697 8.63 32.43 20.87
N SER A 698 7.53 33.09 20.53
CA SER A 698 6.53 32.58 19.57
C SER A 698 6.67 33.17 18.17
N ALA A 699 7.23 34.37 18.03
CA ALA A 699 7.51 34.98 16.75
C ALA A 699 8.63 36.02 16.83
N THR A 700 9.32 36.22 15.71
CA THR A 700 10.30 37.29 15.53
C THR A 700 9.85 38.18 14.37
N LEU A 701 9.89 39.50 14.56
CA LEU A 701 9.51 40.49 13.57
C LEU A 701 10.68 41.44 13.32
N THR A 702 11.09 41.63 12.06
CA THR A 702 12.20 42.53 11.68
C THR A 702 11.76 43.49 10.59
N LEU A 703 11.96 44.80 10.80
CA LEU A 703 11.52 45.85 9.87
C LEU A 703 12.70 46.43 9.08
N ASP A 704 12.59 46.38 7.74
CA ASP A 704 13.48 47.07 6.80
C ASP A 704 12.65 47.95 5.84
N GLY A 705 12.65 49.27 6.10
CA GLY A 705 11.90 50.23 5.30
C GLY A 705 10.38 50.02 5.41
N ASP A 706 9.73 49.64 4.30
CA ASP A 706 8.30 49.32 4.23
C ASP A 706 8.01 47.81 4.31
N ARG A 707 9.04 46.98 4.56
CA ARG A 707 8.93 45.51 4.62
C ARG A 707 9.17 45.01 6.03
N LEU A 708 8.21 44.26 6.55
CA LEU A 708 8.29 43.59 7.83
C LEU A 708 8.39 42.09 7.58
N ALA A 709 9.52 41.50 7.96
CA ALA A 709 9.73 40.06 7.95
C ALA A 709 9.24 39.46 9.27
N VAL A 710 8.45 38.40 9.19
CA VAL A 710 7.89 37.66 10.32
C VAL A 710 8.39 36.23 10.23
N GLN A 711 8.91 35.69 11.32
CA GLN A 711 9.33 34.30 11.42
C GLN A 711 8.66 33.63 12.61
N THR A 712 8.12 32.43 12.39
CA THR A 712 7.55 31.58 13.45
C THR A 712 7.89 30.11 13.19
N ASN A 713 7.69 29.26 14.19
CA ASN A 713 7.91 27.81 14.08
C ASN A 713 6.59 27.00 14.07
N SER A 714 5.47 27.63 13.70
CA SER A 714 4.15 27.00 13.57
C SER A 714 3.23 27.86 12.70
N GLU A 715 2.49 27.24 11.78
CA GLU A 715 1.53 27.93 10.91
C GLU A 715 0.48 28.70 11.72
N ARG A 716 0.01 28.11 12.81
CA ARG A 716 -0.97 28.72 13.72
C ARG A 716 -0.43 30.00 14.37
N ARG A 717 0.87 30.03 14.68
CA ARG A 717 1.55 31.22 15.18
C ARG A 717 1.70 32.27 14.08
N MET A 718 2.05 31.86 12.86
CA MET A 718 2.14 32.77 11.71
C MET A 718 0.80 33.47 11.44
N ASP A 719 -0.30 32.71 11.34
CA ASP A 719 -1.63 33.26 11.08
C ASP A 719 -2.06 34.26 12.16
N ARG A 720 -1.74 33.96 13.43
CA ARG A 720 -2.02 34.85 14.57
C ARG A 720 -1.27 36.17 14.46
N VAL A 721 0.01 36.13 14.08
CA VAL A 721 0.85 37.33 13.96
C VAL A 721 0.44 38.15 12.74
N LEU A 722 0.18 37.52 11.60
CA LEU A 722 -0.30 38.22 10.40
C LEU A 722 -1.66 38.90 10.63
N ALA A 723 -2.59 38.22 11.32
CA ALA A 723 -3.86 38.82 11.71
C ALA A 723 -3.68 40.03 12.63
N ALA A 724 -2.78 39.93 13.62
CA ALA A 724 -2.48 41.04 14.52
C ALA A 724 -1.86 42.24 13.78
N ILE A 725 -0.97 42.00 12.81
CA ILE A 725 -0.39 43.06 11.98
C ILE A 725 -1.46 43.71 11.10
N ALA A 726 -2.37 42.92 10.51
CA ALA A 726 -3.46 43.44 9.69
C ALA A 726 -4.45 44.30 10.51
N ASP A 727 -4.65 44.00 11.79
CA ASP A 727 -5.44 44.83 12.71
C ASP A 727 -4.74 46.16 13.04
N LEU A 728 -3.41 46.15 13.15
CA LEU A 728 -2.60 47.36 13.41
C LEU A 728 -2.48 48.24 12.16
N ASP A 729 -2.30 47.66 10.98
CA ASP A 729 -2.28 48.34 9.68
C ASP A 729 -3.23 47.67 8.69
N PRO A 730 -4.47 48.21 8.55
CA PRO A 730 -5.47 47.69 7.61
C PRO A 730 -5.08 47.75 6.13
N SER A 731 -3.97 48.42 5.78
CA SER A 731 -3.45 48.48 4.40
C SER A 731 -2.28 47.52 4.16
N MET A 732 -1.93 46.70 5.15
CA MET A 732 -0.91 45.67 5.04
C MET A 732 -1.21 44.73 3.87
N THR A 733 -0.16 44.37 3.13
CA THR A 733 -0.24 43.36 2.06
C THR A 733 0.84 42.31 2.26
N VAL A 734 0.47 41.02 2.20
CA VAL A 734 1.44 39.93 2.19
C VAL A 734 2.18 39.96 0.86
N LEU A 735 3.51 39.98 0.90
CA LEU A 735 4.37 39.90 -0.28
C LEU A 735 4.87 38.48 -0.53
N ASP A 736 5.12 37.74 0.55
CA ASP A 736 5.63 36.37 0.55
C ASP A 736 5.19 35.67 1.85
N ASP A 737 4.88 34.38 1.79
CA ASP A 737 4.50 33.52 2.94
C ASP A 737 4.92 32.08 2.60
N VAL A 738 6.07 31.67 3.15
CA VAL A 738 6.65 30.35 2.97
C VAL A 738 6.46 29.56 4.25
N ARG A 739 5.88 28.36 4.13
CA ARG A 739 5.65 27.43 5.25
C ARG A 739 6.23 26.08 4.89
N ARG A 740 7.25 25.64 5.64
CA ARG A 740 7.95 24.37 5.42
C ARG A 740 7.88 23.51 6.70
N PRO A 741 7.18 22.36 6.67
CA PRO A 741 7.24 21.39 7.77
C PRO A 741 8.67 20.93 8.00
N LEU A 742 9.10 20.80 9.26
CA LEU A 742 10.41 20.29 9.61
C LEU A 742 10.30 18.81 9.94
N SER A 743 10.96 17.96 9.15
CA SER A 743 10.79 16.50 9.25
C SER A 743 12.03 15.77 9.78
N ASP A 744 13.20 16.43 9.84
CA ASP A 744 14.44 15.80 10.30
C ASP A 744 15.27 16.65 11.29
N THR A 745 16.37 16.06 11.79
CA THR A 745 17.27 16.71 12.75
C THR A 745 18.16 17.80 12.14
N ALA A 746 18.38 17.78 10.82
CA ALA A 746 19.14 18.81 10.11
C ALA A 746 18.30 20.09 9.98
N ASP A 747 17.01 19.94 9.69
CA ASP A 747 16.00 21.00 9.67
C ASP A 747 15.89 21.72 11.03
N VAL A 748 15.96 20.98 12.13
CA VAL A 748 15.97 21.55 13.50
C VAL A 748 17.24 22.35 13.76
N ALA A 749 18.39 21.88 13.27
CA ALA A 749 19.66 22.60 13.39
C ALA A 749 19.66 23.89 12.54
N GLU A 750 19.01 23.87 11.38
CA GLU A 750 18.78 25.04 10.54
C GLU A 750 17.88 26.07 11.25
N LEU A 751 16.73 25.66 11.81
CA LEU A 751 15.84 26.51 12.62
C LEU A 751 16.57 27.16 13.80
N ALA A 752 17.41 26.39 14.50
CA ALA A 752 18.19 26.89 15.63
C ALA A 752 19.21 27.95 15.21
N SER A 753 19.68 27.90 13.96
CA SER A 753 20.68 28.82 13.40
C SER A 753 20.09 30.12 12.84
N THR A 754 18.80 30.13 12.48
CA THR A 754 18.11 31.29 11.90
C THR A 754 17.37 32.15 12.92
N MET A 755 17.10 31.65 14.13
CA MET A 755 16.44 32.41 15.20
C MET A 755 17.41 33.34 15.96
N PRO A 756 17.18 34.67 15.99
CA PRO A 756 17.97 35.58 16.83
C PRO A 756 17.73 35.27 18.32
N GLY A 757 18.79 34.92 19.06
CA GLY A 757 18.75 34.79 20.52
C GLY A 757 18.81 33.36 21.12
N SER A 758 18.97 32.31 20.32
CA SER A 758 19.08 30.91 20.80
C SER A 758 20.46 30.53 21.38
N ALA A 759 21.09 31.42 22.16
CA ALA A 759 22.04 31.11 23.26
C ALA A 759 22.65 32.42 23.79
N PRO A 760 22.70 32.67 25.11
CA PRO A 760 23.62 33.67 25.64
C PRO A 760 25.04 33.15 25.43
N SER A 761 25.66 33.56 24.32
CA SER A 761 27.06 33.33 24.02
C SER A 761 27.91 34.18 24.98
N GLY A 762 28.07 33.68 26.21
CA GLY A 762 28.86 34.33 27.24
C GLY A 762 28.87 33.69 28.63
N VAL A 763 28.09 32.63 28.90
CA VAL A 763 28.07 31.99 30.22
C VAL A 763 29.07 30.85 30.29
N ASP A 764 30.09 30.99 31.15
CA ASP A 764 31.03 29.92 31.49
C ASP A 764 30.30 28.85 32.34
N ARG A 765 30.08 27.66 31.76
CA ARG A 765 29.31 26.56 32.36
C ARG A 765 30.00 25.93 33.58
N ASP A 766 31.28 26.23 33.77
CA ASP A 766 32.08 25.73 34.90
C ASP A 766 32.17 26.73 36.07
N ASP A 767 31.48 27.90 35.99
CA ASP A 767 31.41 28.86 37.10
C ASP A 767 30.58 28.26 38.27
N PRO A 768 31.11 28.19 39.50
CA PRO A 768 30.40 27.67 40.67
C PRO A 768 29.04 28.35 40.94
N ALA A 769 28.88 29.62 40.59
CA ALA A 769 27.61 30.34 40.74
C ALA A 769 26.58 29.92 39.68
N VAL A 770 27.04 29.60 38.48
CA VAL A 770 26.20 29.08 37.38
C VAL A 770 25.80 27.63 37.67
N VAL A 771 26.74 26.78 38.11
CA VAL A 771 26.46 25.40 38.53
C VAL A 771 25.45 25.37 39.68
N ALA A 772 25.62 26.22 40.70
CA ALA A 772 24.66 26.31 41.81
C ALA A 772 23.27 26.81 41.36
N ALA A 773 23.21 27.75 40.41
CA ALA A 773 21.96 28.24 39.85
C ALA A 773 21.26 27.18 38.98
N MET A 774 22.03 26.38 38.24
CA MET A 774 21.52 25.27 37.43
C MET A 774 21.01 24.13 38.32
N ASP A 775 21.73 23.76 39.38
CA ASP A 775 21.26 22.77 40.38
C ASP A 775 19.94 23.20 41.04
N GLU A 776 19.83 24.48 41.40
CA GLU A 776 18.61 25.03 41.99
C GLU A 776 17.46 25.08 40.97
N ALA A 777 17.75 25.36 39.70
CA ALA A 777 16.76 25.29 38.62
C ALA A 777 16.30 23.85 38.36
N ILE A 778 17.21 22.87 38.34
CA ILE A 778 16.89 21.44 38.22
C ILE A 778 16.01 20.99 39.38
N ARG A 779 16.33 21.36 40.63
CA ARG A 779 15.51 21.00 41.80
C ARG A 779 14.10 21.58 41.71
N ARG A 780 13.96 22.81 41.20
CA ARG A 780 12.66 23.43 40.98
C ARG A 780 11.88 22.72 39.89
N TYR A 781 12.56 22.32 38.81
CA TYR A 781 11.99 21.56 37.72
C TYR A 781 11.56 20.16 38.18
N GLU A 782 12.40 19.42 38.91
CA GLU A 782 12.06 18.12 39.52
C GLU A 782 10.83 18.23 40.43
N ALA A 783 10.76 19.28 41.25
CA ALA A 783 9.60 19.50 42.13
C ALA A 783 8.31 19.79 41.34
N ALA A 784 8.39 20.54 40.23
CA ALA A 784 7.25 20.80 39.37
C ALA A 784 6.81 19.55 38.58
N TRP A 785 7.78 18.79 38.07
CA TRP A 785 7.57 17.56 37.30
C TRP A 785 6.75 16.52 38.07
N LEU A 786 6.94 16.42 39.40
CA LEU A 786 6.18 15.51 40.27
C LEU A 786 4.66 15.76 40.26
N ASP A 787 4.25 16.98 39.92
CA ASP A 787 2.85 17.43 39.91
C ASP A 787 2.36 17.73 38.47
N GLU A 788 3.17 17.43 37.46
CA GLU A 788 2.86 17.67 36.04
C GLU A 788 2.26 16.42 35.38
N PRO A 789 1.18 16.54 34.60
CA PRO A 789 0.64 15.46 33.77
C PRO A 789 1.71 14.92 32.80
N ILE A 790 2.05 13.64 32.88
CA ILE A 790 3.07 13.04 32.02
C ILE A 790 2.40 12.21 30.92
N PRO A 791 2.62 12.52 29.63
CA PRO A 791 2.06 11.73 28.53
C PRO A 791 2.43 10.24 28.59
N ALA A 792 3.66 9.92 29.00
CA ALA A 792 4.10 8.53 29.19
C ALA A 792 3.39 7.77 30.33
N LEU A 793 2.62 8.49 31.16
CA LEU A 793 1.77 7.94 32.21
C LEU A 793 0.28 8.24 31.92
N ASP A 794 -0.09 8.38 30.64
CA ASP A 794 -1.48 8.68 30.20
C ASP A 794 -2.05 9.95 30.84
N GLY A 795 -1.20 10.99 30.97
CA GLY A 795 -1.59 12.27 31.56
C GLY A 795 -1.71 12.27 33.09
N TYR A 796 -1.37 11.18 33.78
CA TYR A 796 -1.25 11.18 35.23
C TYR A 796 0.02 11.89 35.69
N THR A 797 -0.04 12.52 36.87
CA THR A 797 1.17 13.04 37.52
C THR A 797 1.96 11.92 38.18
N PRO A 798 3.29 12.07 38.35
CA PRO A 798 4.10 11.08 39.06
C PRO A 798 3.58 10.77 40.47
N ARG A 799 3.04 11.77 41.20
CA ARG A 799 2.41 11.49 42.51
C ARG A 799 1.15 10.65 42.40
N GLN A 800 0.29 10.94 41.43
CA GLN A 800 -0.93 10.16 41.22
C GLN A 800 -0.60 8.72 40.81
N ALA A 801 0.36 8.54 39.90
CA ALA A 801 0.81 7.22 39.47
C ALA A 801 1.48 6.44 40.61
N ALA A 802 2.22 7.10 41.51
CA ALA A 802 2.81 6.45 42.68
C ALA A 802 1.75 5.93 43.66
N ASP A 803 0.65 6.69 43.85
CA ASP A 803 -0.43 6.35 44.77
C ASP A 803 -1.46 5.37 44.17
N ASP A 804 -1.45 5.15 42.85
CA ASP A 804 -2.29 4.18 42.15
C ASP A 804 -1.57 2.83 41.99
N PRO A 805 -2.04 1.75 42.65
CA PRO A 805 -1.41 0.43 42.54
C PRO A 805 -1.31 -0.12 41.12
N THR A 806 -2.18 0.31 40.19
CA THR A 806 -2.19 -0.18 38.81
C THR A 806 -1.21 0.58 37.91
N ARG A 807 -0.86 1.83 38.26
CA ARG A 807 0.05 2.71 37.50
C ARG A 807 1.42 2.90 38.17
N ARG A 808 1.58 2.46 39.42
CA ARG A 808 2.84 2.54 40.17
C ARG A 808 3.98 1.82 39.47
N GLY A 809 3.69 0.71 38.77
CA GLY A 809 4.65 0.01 37.93
C GLY A 809 5.14 0.87 36.76
N ASP A 810 4.23 1.54 36.06
CA ASP A 810 4.50 2.41 34.90
C ASP A 810 5.45 3.55 35.29
N LEU A 811 5.21 4.15 36.47
CA LEU A 811 6.09 5.18 37.02
C LEU A 811 7.49 4.66 37.35
N ILE A 812 7.60 3.45 37.91
CA ILE A 812 8.90 2.83 38.20
C ILE A 812 9.65 2.57 36.88
N ALA A 813 8.97 1.98 35.90
CA ALA A 813 9.53 1.71 34.58
C ALA A 813 10.01 3.00 33.88
N LEU A 814 9.23 4.09 33.96
CA LEU A 814 9.63 5.39 33.45
C LEU A 814 10.91 5.90 34.13
N LEU A 815 10.99 5.81 35.46
CA LEU A 815 12.17 6.23 36.22
C LEU A 815 13.40 5.35 35.96
N ASP A 816 13.22 4.09 35.56
CA ASP A 816 14.31 3.18 35.17
C ASP A 816 14.93 3.55 33.81
N THR A 817 14.21 4.33 32.97
CA THR A 817 14.76 4.83 31.69
C THR A 817 15.71 6.03 31.86
N PHE A 818 15.73 6.66 33.04
CA PHE A 818 16.52 7.87 33.26
C PHE A 818 18.02 7.54 33.35
N PRO A 819 18.91 8.31 32.71
CA PRO A 819 20.33 8.04 32.73
C PRO A 819 20.93 8.20 34.13
N VAL A 820 21.91 7.36 34.47
CA VAL A 820 22.69 7.51 35.71
C VAL A 820 23.66 8.69 35.52
N LEU A 821 23.38 9.82 36.16
CA LEU A 821 24.14 11.05 36.00
C LEU A 821 25.43 11.04 36.84
N GLU A 822 26.53 10.50 36.28
CA GLU A 822 27.89 10.69 36.84
C GLU A 822 28.45 12.07 36.46
N GLY A 823 27.87 13.14 37.01
CA GLY A 823 28.36 14.51 36.85
C GLY A 823 27.80 15.30 35.65
N ALA A 824 26.72 14.82 35.03
CA ALA A 824 25.98 15.54 33.99
C ALA A 824 24.75 16.30 34.56
N VAL A 825 24.31 17.34 33.85
CA VAL A 825 23.16 18.18 34.21
C VAL A 825 21.87 17.51 33.72
N GLY A 826 21.00 17.08 34.64
CA GLY A 826 19.72 16.41 34.32
C GLY A 826 18.91 16.03 35.56
N MET A 827 17.72 15.45 35.36
CA MET A 827 16.87 14.96 36.46
C MET A 827 17.45 13.69 37.09
N ASP A 828 17.47 13.64 38.42
CA ASP A 828 18.01 12.51 39.19
C ASP A 828 16.90 11.55 39.60
N ALA A 829 16.94 10.36 39.03
CA ALA A 829 15.95 9.32 39.27
C ALA A 829 15.91 8.85 40.74
N GLU A 830 17.03 8.85 41.48
CA GLU A 830 17.03 8.48 42.89
C GLU A 830 16.32 9.54 43.75
N ARG A 831 16.53 10.84 43.44
CA ARG A 831 15.82 11.93 44.13
C ARG A 831 14.32 11.87 43.87
N LEU A 832 13.92 11.61 42.63
CA LEU A 832 12.52 11.45 42.26
C LEU A 832 11.89 10.23 42.95
N ARG A 833 12.56 9.07 42.96
CA ARG A 833 12.11 7.87 43.71
C ARG A 833 11.94 8.17 45.20
N ALA A 834 12.86 8.91 45.82
CA ALA A 834 12.75 9.31 47.22
C ALA A 834 11.56 10.24 47.47
N ALA A 835 11.32 11.22 46.59
CA ALA A 835 10.20 12.15 46.69
C ALA A 835 8.82 11.49 46.49
N LEU A 836 8.78 10.38 45.76
CA LEU A 836 7.59 9.58 45.44
C LEU A 836 7.35 8.42 46.42
N GLY A 837 8.24 8.23 47.41
CA GLY A 837 8.13 7.08 48.34
C GLY A 837 8.36 5.73 47.65
N LEU A 838 9.16 5.71 46.59
CA LEU A 838 9.56 4.55 45.79
C LEU A 838 11.00 4.10 46.08
N ALA A 839 11.71 4.79 46.97
CA ALA A 839 13.07 4.42 47.34
C ALA A 839 13.09 3.00 47.96
N GLU A 840 13.92 2.12 47.42
CA GLU A 840 14.18 0.84 48.05
C GLU A 840 14.73 1.08 49.47
N PRO A 841 14.31 0.30 50.47
CA PRO A 841 14.96 0.33 51.77
C PRO A 841 16.43 -0.05 51.57
N GLY A 842 17.32 0.92 51.77
CA GLY A 842 18.77 0.70 51.68
C GLY A 842 19.24 -0.46 52.58
N PRO A 843 20.42 -1.04 52.30
CA PRO A 843 20.86 -2.34 52.79
C PRO A 843 20.79 -2.55 54.31
#